data_AF-A0A9D5KCH3-F1
#
_entry.id   AF-A0A9D5KCH3-F1
#
_cell.length_a   1.000
_cell.length_b   1.000
_cell.length_c   1.000
_cell.angle_alpha   90.00
_cell.angle_beta   90.00
_cell.angle_gamma   90.00
#
_symmetry.space_group_name_H-M   'P 1'
#
loop_
_entity.id
_entity.type
_entity.pdbx_description
1 polymer ?
#
loop_
_entity_poly.entity_id
_entity_poly.type
_entity_poly.pdbx_seq_one_letter_code
_entity_poly.pdbx_strand_id
1 'polypeptide(L)'
;MRSAAVQRTVVRFGVTISGVRRGPCLAAWALICAQCILWCTAGIHAQGEELFEKDIEKEKTEVESDFHKCADLLSNNEIGKTRDIVELIEHRLDGIKRDLSREERDSYSARIGHVREVIVQKEDSLVSRNLAILEEDGMDAAIDFMRTVLERNRVAQEKVKEVDKAIVAAAPLQKTPEEKARDKALVLLDQGRQPDDMEDEMVRAVAERIVQHRADSIQAVKDSIRAAEEERARKERLERERIEAEKRKREEERLAELEEARIDSMRRAKKEMERQRKRLERERRKREKERLDSLDEVREEQERLAREERERQEELREQREQAMRDSAIAEARREKERLEELERRRQARLAEEERKRRELATRQEAERRRLAAQRAERERQIRLAEERRLAAQRAEAERRAEAERERLATLQKQREEEARRRQAAQLESERQRRASAEAERERQARLEEERRQEAERQARLEAQRQEQARQAQLEEERRREEARRAAEAREAKLDAARREQARQARLEEERRQEAERQARLEEQQRQEAQRRAEREIRLREQERLERERQRREQEAAERERSRRRAATKVASISAPPAYTSGAAASASGSSGSRTGASAPPPGRHEAKVQQYIVDVYEFLEKNNVEEAYQGFQRTRREIMKHASPEVYNMLEMTVMEAYVEAKKEAELAQATPTGAPTYEKYEPKLSPAESDARREAARIEGMIRRNKIKAAYDTFKRVKSDLRKNLDRDTYKKLEERVENAYKYYKQ
;
A
#
# COMPACT_ATOMS: atom_id res chain seq x y z
N MET A 1 -49.02 1.16 -6.25
CA MET A 1 -49.04 0.48 -4.93
C MET A 1 -47.74 -0.27 -4.71
N ARG A 2 -46.84 0.28 -3.89
CA ARG A 2 -45.90 -0.38 -2.96
C ARG A 2 -44.87 0.68 -2.55
N SER A 3 -45.09 1.20 -1.36
CA SER A 3 -44.27 2.21 -0.69
C SER A 3 -43.16 1.50 0.06
N ALA A 4 -41.90 1.85 -0.19
CA ALA A 4 -40.76 1.35 0.58
C ALA A 4 -40.27 2.49 1.49
N ALA A 5 -40.49 2.29 2.79
CA ALA A 5 -40.10 3.19 3.86
C ALA A 5 -38.57 3.17 4.05
N VAL A 6 -37.95 4.35 3.98
CA VAL A 6 -36.56 4.55 4.40
C VAL A 6 -36.58 5.03 5.85
N GLN A 7 -36.26 4.12 6.78
CA GLN A 7 -35.99 4.46 8.18
C GLN A 7 -34.65 5.20 8.27
N ARG A 8 -34.70 6.50 8.63
CA ARG A 8 -33.52 7.27 9.03
C ARG A 8 -33.18 6.98 10.49
N THR A 9 -32.11 6.24 10.71
CA THR A 9 -31.49 6.05 12.03
C THR A 9 -30.72 7.31 12.40
N VAL A 10 -31.32 8.18 13.22
CA VAL A 10 -30.63 9.34 13.82
C VAL A 10 -29.84 8.84 15.03
N VAL A 11 -28.53 8.69 14.86
CA VAL A 11 -27.59 8.41 15.96
C VAL A 11 -27.39 9.70 16.76
N ARG A 12 -28.01 9.75 17.94
CA ARG A 12 -27.93 10.86 18.89
C ARG A 12 -26.65 10.71 19.72
N PHE A 13 -25.58 11.43 19.36
CA PHE A 13 -24.39 11.54 20.21
C PHE A 13 -24.66 12.56 21.33
N GLY A 14 -24.96 12.05 22.53
CA GLY A 14 -24.94 12.83 23.77
C GLY A 14 -23.52 12.93 24.30
N VAL A 15 -22.87 14.08 24.14
CA VAL A 15 -21.61 14.41 24.82
C VAL A 15 -21.96 15.34 25.98
N THR A 16 -21.98 14.80 27.20
CA THR A 16 -22.05 15.58 28.43
C THR A 16 -20.66 16.11 28.77
N ILE A 17 -20.41 17.39 28.50
CA ILE A 17 -19.23 18.12 29.00
C ILE A 17 -19.63 18.79 30.31
N SER A 18 -19.28 18.14 31.42
CA SER A 18 -19.41 18.69 32.76
C SER A 18 -18.15 19.50 33.08
N GLY A 19 -18.31 20.79 33.37
CA GLY A 19 -17.41 21.50 34.28
C GLY A 19 -16.42 22.48 33.67
N VAL A 20 -16.89 23.63 33.19
CA VAL A 20 -16.14 24.90 33.32
C VAL A 20 -17.15 26.04 33.52
N ARG A 21 -17.24 26.58 34.75
CA ARG A 21 -17.92 27.87 35.00
C ARG A 21 -17.08 29.00 34.40
N ARG A 22 -17.35 29.38 33.14
CA ARG A 22 -16.95 30.68 32.57
C ARG A 22 -18.17 31.31 31.92
N GLY A 23 -18.30 32.63 32.10
CA GLY A 23 -19.54 33.39 32.00
C GLY A 23 -20.36 33.24 30.70
N PRO A 24 -21.68 33.49 30.78
CA PRO A 24 -22.67 33.12 29.77
C PRO A 24 -22.56 33.84 28.41
N CYS A 25 -21.72 34.86 28.26
CA CYS A 25 -21.67 35.65 27.02
C CYS A 25 -20.76 35.07 25.94
N LEU A 26 -19.68 34.35 26.30
CA LEU A 26 -18.71 33.84 25.31
C LEU A 26 -19.12 32.48 24.71
N ALA A 27 -19.83 31.64 25.49
CA ALA A 27 -20.34 30.36 25.00
C ALA A 27 -21.46 30.54 23.95
N ALA A 28 -22.31 31.55 24.13
CA ALA A 28 -23.37 31.86 23.16
C ALA A 28 -22.81 32.31 21.80
N TRP A 29 -21.77 33.15 21.81
CA TRP A 29 -21.10 33.59 20.58
C TRP A 29 -20.36 32.45 19.85
N ALA A 30 -19.70 31.56 20.60
CA ALA A 30 -19.03 30.41 20.01
C ALA A 30 -20.02 29.41 19.38
N LEU A 31 -21.17 29.19 20.01
CA LEU A 31 -22.25 28.35 19.45
C LEU A 31 -22.87 28.96 18.19
N ILE A 32 -23.12 30.28 18.18
CA ILE A 32 -23.67 30.97 17.00
C ILE A 32 -22.66 30.96 15.84
N CYS A 33 -21.37 31.20 16.09
CA CYS A 33 -20.34 31.11 15.06
C CYS A 33 -20.16 29.68 14.53
N ALA A 34 -20.15 28.67 15.39
CA ALA A 34 -20.05 27.27 14.97
C ALA A 34 -21.26 26.83 14.14
N GLN A 35 -22.47 27.31 14.50
CA GLN A 35 -23.71 26.99 13.81
C GLN A 35 -23.83 27.72 12.46
N CYS A 36 -23.34 28.96 12.36
CA CYS A 36 -23.20 29.67 11.07
C CYS A 36 -22.16 29.00 10.16
N ILE A 37 -21.02 28.54 10.69
CA ILE A 37 -20.01 27.83 9.87
C ILE A 37 -20.58 26.49 9.38
N LEU A 38 -21.32 25.75 10.21
CA LEU A 38 -21.99 24.51 9.77
C LEU A 38 -23.07 24.76 8.72
N TRP A 39 -23.87 25.83 8.83
CA TRP A 39 -24.89 26.16 7.84
C TRP A 39 -24.29 26.67 6.52
N CYS A 40 -23.22 27.47 6.56
CA CYS A 40 -22.53 27.90 5.35
C CYS A 40 -21.82 26.75 4.64
N THR A 41 -21.21 25.81 5.36
CA THR A 41 -20.54 24.65 4.74
C THR A 41 -21.52 23.60 4.23
N ALA A 42 -22.64 23.38 4.90
CA ALA A 42 -23.70 22.48 4.41
C ALA A 42 -24.46 23.04 3.20
N GLY A 43 -24.69 24.36 3.14
CA GLY A 43 -25.35 25.01 2.00
C GLY A 43 -24.52 25.03 0.71
N ILE A 44 -23.19 25.15 0.84
CA ILE A 44 -22.28 25.17 -0.33
C ILE A 44 -22.12 23.78 -0.95
N HIS A 45 -22.26 22.69 -0.20
CA HIS A 45 -22.22 21.34 -0.77
C HIS A 45 -23.55 20.91 -1.40
N ALA A 46 -24.70 21.28 -0.83
CA ALA A 46 -25.99 20.86 -1.38
C ALA A 46 -26.37 21.56 -2.70
N GLN A 47 -25.92 22.80 -2.94
CA GLN A 47 -26.18 23.50 -4.21
C GLN A 47 -25.16 23.17 -5.32
N GLY A 48 -24.02 22.56 -4.97
CA GLY A 48 -23.02 22.13 -5.94
C GLY A 48 -23.44 20.87 -6.70
N GLU A 49 -24.04 19.89 -6.03
CA GLU A 49 -24.38 18.59 -6.64
C GLU A 49 -25.52 18.72 -7.69
N GLU A 50 -26.56 19.52 -7.45
CA GLU A 50 -27.67 19.68 -8.40
C GLU A 50 -27.29 20.40 -9.72
N LEU A 51 -26.24 21.21 -9.72
CA LEU A 51 -25.77 21.90 -10.94
C LEU A 51 -24.95 20.95 -11.84
N PHE A 52 -24.18 20.02 -11.26
CA PHE A 52 -23.39 19.07 -12.04
C PHE A 52 -24.24 17.94 -12.63
N GLU A 53 -25.29 17.49 -11.96
CA GLU A 53 -26.19 16.45 -12.50
C GLU A 53 -26.91 16.89 -13.78
N LYS A 54 -27.30 18.17 -13.88
CA LYS A 54 -27.98 18.72 -15.08
C LYS A 54 -27.10 18.76 -16.31
N ASP A 55 -25.79 18.95 -16.14
CA ASP A 55 -24.85 18.97 -17.25
C ASP A 55 -24.63 17.56 -17.82
N ILE A 56 -24.66 16.52 -16.97
CA ILE A 56 -24.48 15.12 -17.39
C ILE A 56 -25.69 14.63 -18.21
N GLU A 57 -26.92 14.86 -17.75
CA GLU A 57 -28.12 14.46 -18.51
C GLU A 57 -28.17 15.15 -19.88
N LYS A 58 -27.80 16.43 -19.93
CA LYS A 58 -27.72 17.17 -21.19
C LYS A 58 -26.69 16.55 -22.14
N GLU A 59 -25.48 16.26 -21.66
CA GLU A 59 -24.44 15.59 -22.48
C GLU A 59 -24.92 14.21 -22.95
N LYS A 60 -25.63 13.42 -22.13
CA LYS A 60 -26.25 12.16 -22.57
C LYS A 60 -27.23 12.37 -23.73
N THR A 61 -28.12 13.37 -23.63
CA THR A 61 -29.09 13.67 -24.70
C THR A 61 -28.41 14.14 -25.99
N GLU A 62 -27.30 14.87 -25.87
CA GLU A 62 -26.51 15.30 -27.02
C GLU A 62 -25.81 14.11 -27.69
N VAL A 63 -25.25 13.18 -26.90
CA VAL A 63 -24.68 11.92 -27.39
C VAL A 63 -25.74 11.10 -28.14
N GLU A 64 -26.95 10.97 -27.60
CA GLU A 64 -28.06 10.28 -28.29
C GLU A 64 -28.44 10.96 -29.61
N SER A 65 -28.53 12.29 -29.63
CA SER A 65 -28.78 13.06 -30.85
C SER A 65 -27.70 12.81 -31.90
N ASP A 66 -26.43 12.74 -31.50
CA ASP A 66 -25.32 12.48 -32.40
C ASP A 66 -25.35 11.05 -32.96
N PHE A 67 -25.80 10.05 -32.20
CA PHE A 67 -26.05 8.72 -32.75
C PHE A 67 -27.14 8.71 -33.83
N HIS A 68 -28.22 9.48 -33.65
CA HIS A 68 -29.24 9.63 -34.69
C HIS A 68 -28.67 10.29 -35.95
N LYS A 69 -27.85 11.33 -35.79
CA LYS A 69 -27.15 11.95 -36.92
C LYS A 69 -26.21 10.96 -37.62
N CYS A 70 -25.49 10.11 -36.88
CA CYS A 70 -24.67 9.05 -37.49
C CYS A 70 -25.52 8.13 -38.37
N ALA A 71 -26.71 7.72 -37.91
CA ALA A 71 -27.60 6.88 -38.70
C ALA A 71 -28.06 7.58 -39.98
N ASP A 72 -28.42 8.87 -39.91
CA ASP A 72 -28.83 9.67 -41.07
C ASP A 72 -27.67 9.84 -42.07
N LEU A 73 -26.47 10.15 -41.59
CA LEU A 73 -25.28 10.29 -42.45
C LEU A 73 -24.89 8.98 -43.12
N LEU A 74 -24.98 7.86 -42.40
CA LEU A 74 -24.72 6.53 -42.96
C LEU A 74 -25.73 6.15 -44.03
N SER A 75 -27.01 6.54 -43.88
CA SER A 75 -28.02 6.30 -44.90
C SER A 75 -27.71 7.05 -46.21
N ASN A 76 -27.06 8.22 -46.10
CA ASN A 76 -26.62 9.04 -47.23
C ASN A 76 -25.21 8.69 -47.74
N ASN A 77 -24.58 7.62 -47.20
CA ASN A 77 -23.20 7.21 -47.47
C ASN A 77 -22.13 8.31 -47.19
N GLU A 78 -22.42 9.27 -46.30
CA GLU A 78 -21.47 10.31 -45.87
C GLU A 78 -20.52 9.76 -44.79
N ILE A 79 -19.71 8.77 -45.17
CA ILE A 79 -18.87 7.96 -44.27
C ILE A 79 -17.88 8.84 -43.48
N GLY A 80 -17.19 9.76 -44.16
CA GLY A 80 -16.25 10.69 -43.54
C GLY A 80 -16.86 11.53 -42.42
N LYS A 81 -18.05 12.10 -42.65
CA LYS A 81 -18.75 12.89 -41.63
C LYS A 81 -19.23 12.02 -40.48
N THR A 82 -19.66 10.79 -40.76
CA THR A 82 -20.04 9.83 -39.72
C THR A 82 -18.86 9.53 -38.81
N ARG A 83 -17.65 9.33 -39.36
CA ARG A 83 -16.43 9.10 -38.58
C ARG A 83 -16.13 10.30 -37.66
N ASP A 84 -16.23 11.52 -38.19
CA ASP A 84 -16.04 12.76 -37.41
C ASP A 84 -17.05 12.86 -36.24
N ILE A 85 -18.32 12.47 -36.43
CA ILE A 85 -19.32 12.45 -35.35
C ILE A 85 -19.04 11.34 -34.33
N VAL A 86 -18.62 10.15 -34.77
CA VAL A 86 -18.24 9.07 -33.85
C VAL A 86 -17.08 9.49 -32.94
N GLU A 87 -16.07 10.18 -33.47
CA GLU A 87 -14.98 10.75 -32.67
C GLU A 87 -15.47 11.81 -31.69
N LEU A 88 -16.44 12.66 -32.10
CA LEU A 88 -17.07 13.63 -31.20
C LEU A 88 -17.84 12.95 -30.06
N ILE A 89 -18.58 11.87 -30.36
CA ILE A 89 -19.28 11.05 -29.36
C ILE A 89 -18.28 10.45 -28.37
N GLU A 90 -17.18 9.85 -28.85
CA GLU A 90 -16.13 9.30 -27.97
C GLU A 90 -15.54 10.35 -27.04
N HIS A 91 -15.20 11.53 -27.57
CA HIS A 91 -14.68 12.64 -26.77
C HIS A 91 -15.68 13.11 -25.70
N ARG A 92 -16.97 13.19 -26.03
CA ARG A 92 -18.04 13.54 -25.07
C ARG A 92 -18.21 12.46 -24.00
N LEU A 93 -18.23 11.20 -24.40
CA LEU A 93 -18.32 10.06 -23.49
C LEU A 93 -17.14 9.99 -22.54
N ASP A 94 -15.92 10.26 -22.99
CA ASP A 94 -14.74 10.30 -22.11
C ASP A 94 -14.85 11.42 -21.07
N GLY A 95 -15.50 12.53 -21.41
CA GLY A 95 -15.83 13.62 -20.48
C GLY A 95 -16.79 13.20 -19.37
N ILE A 96 -17.82 12.40 -19.68
CA ILE A 96 -18.85 11.95 -18.72
C ILE A 96 -18.61 10.54 -18.17
N LYS A 97 -17.50 9.89 -18.53
CA LYS A 97 -17.20 8.48 -18.22
C LYS A 97 -17.13 8.15 -16.72
N ARG A 98 -16.86 9.15 -15.89
CA ARG A 98 -16.76 8.99 -14.44
C ARG A 98 -18.14 8.91 -13.78
N ASP A 99 -19.13 9.54 -14.42
CA ASP A 99 -20.47 9.70 -13.88
C ASP A 99 -21.47 8.71 -14.51
N LEU A 100 -21.10 8.07 -15.61
CA LEU A 100 -21.86 6.98 -16.20
C LEU A 100 -21.72 5.67 -15.42
N SER A 101 -22.83 4.94 -15.28
CA SER A 101 -22.79 3.57 -14.78
C SER A 101 -21.96 2.67 -15.71
N ARG A 102 -21.46 1.54 -15.18
CA ARG A 102 -20.71 0.58 -16.00
C ARG A 102 -21.56 0.05 -17.17
N GLU A 103 -22.82 -0.26 -16.93
CA GLU A 103 -23.75 -0.77 -17.94
C GLU A 103 -24.01 0.26 -19.06
N GLU A 104 -24.20 1.54 -18.72
CA GLU A 104 -24.37 2.59 -19.73
C GLU A 104 -23.10 2.78 -20.57
N ARG A 105 -21.92 2.75 -19.95
CA ARG A 105 -20.64 2.84 -20.69
C ARG A 105 -20.47 1.68 -21.65
N ASP A 106 -20.77 0.47 -21.20
CA ASP A 106 -20.66 -0.73 -22.02
C ASP A 106 -21.68 -0.66 -23.18
N SER A 107 -22.90 -0.18 -22.92
CA SER A 107 -23.94 0.06 -23.94
C SER A 107 -23.52 1.08 -25.01
N TYR A 108 -23.00 2.25 -24.60
CA TYR A 108 -22.51 3.26 -25.53
C TYR A 108 -21.30 2.77 -26.34
N SER A 109 -20.37 2.07 -25.69
CA SER A 109 -19.21 1.48 -26.36
C SER A 109 -19.63 0.44 -27.41
N ALA A 110 -20.63 -0.38 -27.09
CA ALA A 110 -21.19 -1.35 -28.04
C ALA A 110 -21.86 -0.66 -29.24
N ARG A 111 -22.61 0.43 -29.01
CA ARG A 111 -23.21 1.23 -30.10
C ARG A 111 -22.17 1.89 -31.00
N ILE A 112 -21.10 2.44 -30.43
CA ILE A 112 -19.96 2.98 -31.21
C ILE A 112 -19.32 1.87 -32.05
N GLY A 113 -19.09 0.69 -31.44
CA GLY A 113 -18.58 -0.48 -32.14
C GLY A 113 -19.45 -0.86 -33.34
N HIS A 114 -20.77 -0.89 -33.16
CA HIS A 114 -21.72 -1.19 -34.23
C HIS A 114 -21.68 -0.14 -35.35
N VAL A 115 -21.67 1.17 -35.03
CA VAL A 115 -21.57 2.23 -36.05
C VAL A 115 -20.25 2.12 -36.84
N ARG A 116 -19.14 1.81 -36.17
CA ARG A 116 -17.85 1.58 -36.83
C ARG A 116 -17.86 0.38 -37.77
N GLU A 117 -18.51 -0.71 -37.35
CA GLU A 117 -18.67 -1.90 -38.19
C GLU A 117 -19.48 -1.58 -39.46
N VAL A 118 -20.58 -0.84 -39.32
CA VAL A 118 -21.40 -0.40 -40.46
C VAL A 118 -20.63 0.54 -41.40
N ILE A 119 -19.80 1.43 -40.86
CA ILE A 119 -18.87 2.25 -41.66
C ILE A 119 -17.98 1.34 -42.53
N VAL A 120 -17.32 0.35 -41.94
CA VAL A 120 -16.41 -0.55 -42.66
C VAL A 120 -17.17 -1.35 -43.74
N GLN A 121 -18.34 -1.91 -43.41
CA GLN A 121 -19.17 -2.63 -44.38
C GLN A 121 -19.58 -1.77 -45.58
N LYS A 122 -19.88 -0.48 -45.34
CA LYS A 122 -20.19 0.48 -46.40
C LYS A 122 -18.97 0.84 -47.25
N GLU A 123 -17.81 1.05 -46.62
CA GLU A 123 -16.54 1.26 -47.33
C GLU A 123 -16.24 0.06 -48.25
N ASP A 124 -16.35 -1.16 -47.74
CA ASP A 124 -16.13 -2.41 -48.50
C ASP A 124 -17.11 -2.55 -49.67
N SER A 125 -18.37 -2.17 -49.47
CA SER A 125 -19.39 -2.18 -50.54
C SER A 125 -19.05 -1.20 -51.66
N LEU A 126 -18.56 0.00 -51.33
CA LEU A 126 -18.16 1.01 -52.30
C LEU A 126 -16.89 0.60 -53.07
N VAL A 127 -15.92 0.00 -52.37
CA VAL A 127 -14.70 -0.56 -52.98
C VAL A 127 -15.05 -1.68 -53.94
N SER A 128 -15.89 -2.63 -53.50
CA SER A 128 -16.36 -3.74 -54.35
C SER A 128 -17.10 -3.24 -55.58
N ARG A 129 -17.92 -2.18 -55.45
CA ARG A 129 -18.59 -1.56 -56.60
C ARG A 129 -17.58 -0.94 -57.57
N ASN A 130 -16.51 -0.31 -57.07
CA ASN A 130 -15.49 0.27 -57.94
C ASN A 130 -14.70 -0.80 -58.70
N LEU A 131 -14.36 -1.91 -58.03
CA LEU A 131 -13.75 -3.07 -58.68
C LEU A 131 -14.65 -3.67 -59.77
N ALA A 132 -15.96 -3.74 -59.54
CA ALA A 132 -16.91 -4.16 -60.58
C ALA A 132 -16.96 -3.19 -61.77
N ILE A 133 -16.94 -1.87 -61.53
CA ILE A 133 -16.85 -0.85 -62.61
C ILE A 133 -15.54 -1.01 -63.40
N LEU A 134 -14.42 -1.32 -62.72
CA LEU A 134 -13.15 -1.58 -63.39
C LEU A 134 -13.23 -2.78 -64.35
N GLU A 135 -13.96 -3.83 -63.97
CA GLU A 135 -14.18 -5.02 -64.80
C GLU A 135 -15.19 -4.78 -65.93
N GLU A 136 -16.28 -4.06 -65.67
CA GLU A 136 -17.41 -3.87 -66.60
C GLU A 136 -17.20 -2.68 -67.57
N ASP A 137 -16.84 -1.51 -67.04
CA ASP A 137 -16.82 -0.23 -67.77
C ASP A 137 -15.38 0.24 -68.09
N GLY A 138 -14.38 -0.38 -67.46
CA GLY A 138 -12.96 -0.14 -67.70
C GLY A 138 -12.29 0.86 -66.76
N MET A 139 -11.00 1.08 -67.01
CA MET A 139 -10.10 1.81 -66.11
C MET A 139 -10.50 3.27 -65.87
N ASP A 140 -10.86 4.01 -66.91
CA ASP A 140 -11.19 5.45 -66.77
C ASP A 140 -12.45 5.66 -65.92
N ALA A 141 -13.47 4.82 -66.12
CA ALA A 141 -14.70 4.85 -65.32
C ALA A 141 -14.45 4.53 -63.83
N ALA A 142 -13.56 3.56 -63.55
CA ALA A 142 -13.17 3.21 -62.19
C ALA A 142 -12.36 4.33 -61.49
N ILE A 143 -11.46 5.00 -62.23
CA ILE A 143 -10.72 6.16 -61.74
C ILE A 143 -11.66 7.31 -61.41
N ASP A 144 -12.64 7.58 -62.29
CA ASP A 144 -13.63 8.62 -62.08
C ASP A 144 -14.53 8.31 -60.87
N PHE A 145 -14.97 7.06 -60.70
CA PHE A 145 -15.72 6.63 -59.51
C PHE A 145 -14.88 6.75 -58.23
N MET A 146 -13.60 6.37 -58.28
CA MET A 146 -12.68 6.51 -57.15
C MET A 146 -12.59 7.97 -56.68
N ARG A 147 -12.37 8.91 -57.60
CA ARG A 147 -12.23 10.34 -57.29
C ARG A 147 -13.53 10.98 -56.85
N THR A 148 -14.64 10.67 -57.53
CA THR A 148 -15.92 11.34 -57.30
C THR A 148 -16.70 10.78 -56.11
N VAL A 149 -16.57 9.47 -55.84
CA VAL A 149 -17.33 8.77 -54.80
C VAL A 149 -16.45 8.36 -53.63
N LEU A 150 -15.36 7.60 -53.84
CA LEU A 150 -14.56 7.08 -52.72
C LEU A 150 -13.82 8.20 -51.97
N GLU A 151 -13.09 9.05 -52.69
CA GLU A 151 -12.35 10.17 -52.09
C GLU A 151 -13.30 11.21 -51.47
N ARG A 152 -14.41 11.52 -52.14
CA ARG A 152 -15.42 12.47 -51.63
C ARG A 152 -16.07 11.99 -50.33
N ASN A 153 -16.34 10.68 -50.21
CA ASN A 153 -16.90 10.10 -48.99
C ASN A 153 -15.85 9.81 -47.92
N ARG A 154 -14.57 10.14 -48.18
CA ARG A 154 -13.41 9.88 -47.29
C ARG A 154 -13.32 8.42 -46.85
N VAL A 155 -13.50 7.50 -47.80
CA VAL A 155 -13.22 6.07 -47.59
C VAL A 155 -11.77 5.91 -47.12
N ALA A 156 -11.51 4.97 -46.20
CA ALA A 156 -10.19 4.71 -45.66
C ALA A 156 -9.12 4.57 -46.78
N GLN A 157 -7.99 5.26 -46.63
CA GLN A 157 -6.94 5.30 -47.66
C GLN A 157 -6.40 3.92 -48.03
N GLU A 158 -6.37 2.98 -47.08
CA GLU A 158 -5.95 1.60 -47.32
C GLU A 158 -6.84 0.90 -48.34
N LYS A 159 -8.16 1.13 -48.25
CA LYS A 159 -9.16 0.59 -49.17
C LYS A 159 -9.08 1.26 -50.55
N VAL A 160 -8.80 2.57 -50.59
CA VAL A 160 -8.56 3.29 -51.85
C VAL A 160 -7.31 2.76 -52.55
N LYS A 161 -6.22 2.48 -51.80
CA LYS A 161 -4.99 1.89 -52.35
C LYS A 161 -5.20 0.48 -52.93
N GLU A 162 -6.11 -0.29 -52.36
CA GLU A 162 -6.48 -1.61 -52.89
C GLU A 162 -7.08 -1.48 -54.29
N VAL A 163 -7.99 -0.53 -54.47
CA VAL A 163 -8.57 -0.21 -55.78
C VAL A 163 -7.51 0.33 -56.75
N ASP A 164 -6.67 1.28 -56.30
CA ASP A 164 -5.59 1.84 -57.12
C ASP A 164 -4.62 0.75 -57.61
N LYS A 165 -4.27 -0.19 -56.73
CA LYS A 165 -3.46 -1.36 -57.10
C LYS A 165 -4.16 -2.25 -58.13
N ALA A 166 -5.46 -2.48 -58.00
CA ALA A 166 -6.25 -3.24 -58.98
C ALA A 166 -6.32 -2.51 -60.33
N ILE A 167 -6.50 -1.20 -60.32
CA ILE A 167 -6.48 -0.33 -61.51
C ILE A 167 -5.12 -0.43 -62.22
N VAL A 168 -4.01 -0.29 -61.48
CA VAL A 168 -2.66 -0.41 -62.02
C VAL A 168 -2.39 -1.81 -62.57
N ALA A 169 -2.93 -2.86 -61.94
CA ALA A 169 -2.81 -4.24 -62.43
C ALA A 169 -3.65 -4.50 -63.70
N ALA A 170 -4.80 -3.84 -63.82
CA ALA A 170 -5.69 -3.96 -64.97
C ALA A 170 -5.27 -3.08 -66.16
N ALA A 171 -4.41 -2.08 -65.93
CA ALA A 171 -3.94 -1.17 -66.97
C ALA A 171 -3.26 -1.98 -68.10
N PRO A 172 -3.81 -1.95 -69.33
CA PRO A 172 -3.15 -2.61 -70.45
C PRO A 172 -1.84 -1.87 -70.71
N LEU A 173 -0.72 -2.48 -70.31
CA LEU A 173 0.61 -2.08 -70.76
C LEU A 173 0.52 -1.94 -72.28
N GLN A 174 0.64 -0.71 -72.78
CA GLN A 174 0.61 -0.43 -74.22
C GLN A 174 1.81 -1.13 -74.86
N LYS A 175 1.61 -2.39 -75.24
CA LYS A 175 2.61 -3.17 -75.97
C LYS A 175 2.90 -2.44 -77.27
N THR A 176 4.17 -2.16 -77.51
CA THR A 176 4.63 -1.48 -78.73
C THR A 176 4.21 -2.29 -79.96
N PRO A 177 4.06 -1.68 -81.16
CA PRO A 177 3.76 -2.43 -82.38
C PRO A 177 4.79 -3.52 -82.67
N GLU A 178 6.04 -3.35 -82.23
CA GLU A 178 7.09 -4.38 -82.25
C GLU A 178 6.81 -5.55 -81.31
N GLU A 179 6.30 -5.29 -80.10
CA GLU A 179 5.86 -6.34 -79.17
C GLU A 179 4.62 -7.07 -79.66
N LYS A 180 3.67 -6.37 -80.31
CA LYS A 180 2.50 -7.01 -80.94
C LYS A 180 2.89 -7.88 -82.14
N ALA A 181 3.85 -7.44 -82.95
CA ALA A 181 4.39 -8.24 -84.05
C ALA A 181 5.17 -9.45 -83.52
N ARG A 182 5.95 -9.29 -82.44
CA ARG A 182 6.62 -10.38 -81.74
C ARG A 182 5.64 -11.38 -81.15
N ASP A 183 4.60 -10.93 -80.45
CA ASP A 183 3.57 -11.81 -79.87
C ASP A 183 2.84 -12.59 -80.98
N LYS A 184 2.56 -11.95 -82.12
CA LYS A 184 1.94 -12.61 -83.28
C LYS A 184 2.87 -13.63 -83.95
N ALA A 185 4.16 -13.33 -84.06
CA ALA A 185 5.16 -14.28 -84.57
C ALA A 185 5.38 -15.46 -83.61
N LEU A 186 5.37 -15.21 -82.30
CA LEU A 186 5.41 -16.24 -81.25
C LEU A 186 4.20 -17.19 -81.37
N VAL A 187 2.98 -16.66 -81.52
CA VAL A 187 1.77 -17.47 -81.68
C VAL A 187 1.80 -18.32 -82.96
N LEU A 188 2.30 -17.77 -84.08
CA LEU A 188 2.41 -18.51 -85.34
C LEU A 188 3.45 -19.64 -85.27
N LEU A 189 4.60 -19.38 -84.63
CA LEU A 189 5.65 -20.37 -84.39
C LEU A 189 5.21 -21.48 -83.42
N ASP A 190 4.41 -21.15 -82.40
CA ASP A 190 3.87 -22.15 -81.47
C ASP A 190 2.81 -23.05 -82.12
N GLN A 191 2.13 -22.53 -83.15
CA GLN A 191 1.20 -23.30 -84.00
C GLN A 191 1.91 -24.07 -85.13
N GLY A 192 3.25 -24.03 -85.19
CA GLY A 192 4.05 -24.71 -86.21
C GLY A 192 3.93 -24.13 -87.62
N ARG A 193 3.46 -22.89 -87.77
CA ARG A 193 3.36 -22.19 -89.06
C ARG A 193 4.52 -21.21 -89.24
N GLN A 194 5.22 -21.28 -90.37
CA GLN A 194 6.19 -20.26 -90.75
C GLN A 194 5.45 -19.02 -91.27
N PRO A 195 5.80 -17.80 -90.81
CA PRO A 195 5.30 -16.57 -91.40
C PRO A 195 5.92 -16.37 -92.80
N ASP A 196 5.09 -16.28 -93.83
CA ASP A 196 5.48 -16.32 -95.26
C ASP A 196 6.38 -15.13 -95.71
N ASP A 197 6.46 -14.06 -94.91
CA ASP A 197 7.11 -12.80 -95.28
C ASP A 197 8.41 -12.51 -94.48
N MET A 198 8.95 -13.49 -93.74
CA MET A 198 10.16 -13.29 -92.90
C MET A 198 11.39 -14.02 -93.46
N GLU A 199 12.53 -13.31 -93.53
CA GLU A 199 13.83 -13.87 -93.92
C GLU A 199 14.25 -15.02 -92.98
N ASP A 200 14.79 -16.12 -93.55
CA ASP A 200 15.19 -17.33 -92.82
C ASP A 200 16.17 -17.07 -91.66
N GLU A 201 17.00 -16.03 -91.77
CA GLU A 201 17.93 -15.61 -90.73
C GLU A 201 17.20 -14.97 -89.53
N MET A 202 16.12 -14.23 -89.80
CA MET A 202 15.24 -13.68 -88.78
C MET A 202 14.38 -14.78 -88.13
N VAL A 203 13.96 -15.79 -88.90
CA VAL A 203 13.25 -16.97 -88.36
C VAL A 203 14.15 -17.78 -87.41
N ARG A 204 15.43 -18.01 -87.76
CA ARG A 204 16.40 -18.66 -86.86
C ARG A 204 16.68 -17.84 -85.61
N ALA A 205 16.89 -16.54 -85.73
CA ALA A 205 17.11 -15.65 -84.58
C ALA A 205 15.88 -15.60 -83.64
N VAL A 206 14.66 -15.67 -84.20
CA VAL A 206 13.42 -15.75 -83.42
C VAL A 206 13.29 -17.13 -82.76
N ALA A 207 13.61 -18.23 -83.46
CA ALA A 207 13.57 -19.58 -82.89
C ALA A 207 14.60 -19.78 -81.76
N GLU A 208 15.84 -19.32 -81.92
CA GLU A 208 16.85 -19.34 -80.85
C GLU A 208 16.42 -18.51 -79.65
N ARG A 209 15.81 -17.33 -79.87
CA ARG A 209 15.22 -16.55 -78.79
C ARG A 209 14.02 -17.23 -78.14
N ILE A 210 13.20 -17.98 -78.87
CA ILE A 210 12.09 -18.74 -78.27
C ILE A 210 12.63 -19.85 -77.37
N VAL A 211 13.68 -20.56 -77.81
CA VAL A 211 14.34 -21.57 -76.99
C VAL A 211 14.99 -20.94 -75.76
N GLN A 212 15.70 -19.82 -75.93
CA GLN A 212 16.30 -19.07 -74.83
C GLN A 212 15.24 -18.54 -73.86
N HIS A 213 14.17 -17.93 -74.37
CA HIS A 213 13.06 -17.42 -73.57
C HIS A 213 12.28 -18.54 -72.86
N ARG A 214 12.16 -19.73 -73.46
CA ARG A 214 11.61 -20.91 -72.79
C ARG A 214 12.54 -21.41 -71.70
N ALA A 215 13.86 -21.43 -71.93
CA ALA A 215 14.83 -21.80 -70.91
C ALA A 215 14.82 -20.80 -69.74
N ASP A 216 14.80 -19.50 -70.04
CA ASP A 216 14.72 -18.41 -69.06
C ASP A 216 13.37 -18.40 -68.34
N SER A 217 12.27 -18.72 -69.03
CA SER A 217 10.94 -18.84 -68.43
C SER A 217 10.83 -20.07 -67.53
N ILE A 218 11.39 -21.23 -67.93
CA ILE A 218 11.49 -22.41 -67.05
C ILE A 218 12.35 -22.09 -65.83
N GLN A 219 13.44 -21.34 -66.01
CA GLN A 219 14.30 -20.92 -64.91
C GLN A 219 13.59 -19.93 -63.98
N ALA A 220 12.87 -18.94 -64.53
CA ALA A 220 12.06 -18.00 -63.78
C ALA A 220 10.91 -18.68 -63.03
N VAL A 221 10.29 -19.71 -63.62
CA VAL A 221 9.27 -20.53 -62.93
C VAL A 221 9.91 -21.33 -61.79
N LYS A 222 11.10 -21.91 -61.98
CA LYS A 222 11.83 -22.60 -60.91
C LYS A 222 12.24 -21.65 -59.78
N ASP A 223 12.72 -20.46 -60.12
CA ASP A 223 13.11 -19.44 -59.14
C ASP A 223 11.87 -18.87 -58.42
N SER A 224 10.75 -18.71 -59.12
CA SER A 224 9.45 -18.34 -58.52
C SER A 224 8.92 -19.41 -57.56
N ILE A 225 9.02 -20.69 -57.93
CA ILE A 225 8.67 -21.81 -57.03
C ILE A 225 9.57 -21.80 -55.80
N ARG A 226 10.89 -21.63 -55.97
CA ARG A 226 11.84 -21.55 -54.85
C ARG A 226 11.56 -20.34 -53.95
N ALA A 227 11.28 -19.17 -54.53
CA ALA A 227 10.91 -17.97 -53.78
C ALA A 227 9.58 -18.17 -53.02
N ALA A 228 8.60 -18.83 -53.63
CA ALA A 228 7.34 -19.17 -52.97
C ALA A 228 7.52 -20.18 -51.82
N GLU A 229 8.42 -21.16 -51.97
CA GLU A 229 8.79 -22.10 -50.92
C GLU A 229 9.54 -21.40 -49.77
N GLU A 230 10.45 -20.48 -50.07
CA GLU A 230 11.13 -19.65 -49.07
C GLU A 230 10.16 -18.72 -48.34
N GLU A 231 9.18 -18.13 -49.04
CA GLU A 231 8.14 -17.30 -48.44
C GLU A 231 7.23 -18.13 -47.53
N ARG A 232 6.85 -19.35 -47.94
CA ARG A 232 6.12 -20.30 -47.10
C ARG A 232 6.92 -20.69 -45.86
N ALA A 233 8.20 -21.02 -46.01
CA ALA A 233 9.09 -21.33 -44.89
C ALA A 233 9.25 -20.13 -43.94
N ARG A 234 9.29 -18.91 -44.47
CA ARG A 234 9.32 -17.68 -43.67
C ARG A 234 8.01 -17.47 -42.90
N LYS A 235 6.86 -17.69 -43.52
CA LYS A 235 5.54 -17.63 -42.86
C LYS A 235 5.43 -18.68 -41.75
N GLU A 236 5.87 -19.92 -42.00
CA GLU A 236 5.89 -20.97 -40.97
C GLU A 236 6.82 -20.63 -39.80
N ARG A 237 7.99 -20.03 -40.05
CA ARG A 237 8.89 -19.56 -38.98
C ARG A 237 8.23 -18.48 -38.12
N LEU A 238 7.59 -17.49 -38.77
CA LEU A 238 6.88 -16.41 -38.07
C LEU A 238 5.67 -16.95 -37.29
N GLU A 239 4.98 -17.96 -37.80
CA GLU A 239 3.87 -18.61 -37.11
C GLU A 239 4.36 -19.40 -35.88
N ARG A 240 5.47 -20.14 -36.00
CA ARG A 240 6.10 -20.80 -34.86
C ARG A 240 6.56 -19.80 -33.80
N GLU A 241 7.16 -18.69 -34.22
CA GLU A 241 7.57 -17.61 -33.31
C GLU A 241 6.37 -16.97 -32.61
N ARG A 242 5.25 -16.75 -33.32
CA ARG A 242 3.99 -16.29 -32.72
C ARG A 242 3.45 -17.26 -31.68
N ILE A 243 3.43 -18.56 -31.98
CA ILE A 243 2.99 -19.60 -31.05
C ILE A 243 3.89 -19.65 -29.82
N GLU A 244 5.21 -19.54 -29.99
CA GLU A 244 6.16 -19.49 -28.88
C GLU A 244 6.01 -18.22 -28.04
N ALA A 245 5.82 -17.06 -28.68
CA ALA A 245 5.55 -15.80 -27.99
C ALA A 245 4.23 -15.87 -27.20
N GLU A 246 3.19 -16.49 -27.75
CA GLU A 246 1.92 -16.71 -27.04
C GLU A 246 2.10 -17.65 -25.85
N LYS A 247 2.88 -18.73 -25.99
CA LYS A 247 3.23 -19.61 -24.87
C LYS A 247 3.98 -18.87 -23.77
N ARG A 248 4.98 -18.07 -24.12
CA ARG A 248 5.71 -17.22 -23.15
C ARG A 248 4.79 -16.25 -22.44
N LYS A 249 3.89 -15.60 -23.18
CA LYS A 249 2.89 -14.70 -22.60
C LYS A 249 1.97 -15.42 -21.61
N ARG A 250 1.49 -16.63 -21.95
CA ARG A 250 0.68 -17.44 -21.02
C ARG A 250 1.47 -17.91 -19.79
N GLU A 251 2.76 -18.19 -19.94
CA GLU A 251 3.64 -18.53 -18.81
C GLU A 251 3.89 -17.32 -17.91
N GLU A 252 4.12 -16.14 -18.48
CA GLU A 252 4.23 -14.87 -17.75
C GLU A 252 2.93 -14.53 -17.01
N GLU A 253 1.77 -14.71 -17.64
CA GLU A 253 0.46 -14.54 -17.01
C GLU A 253 0.29 -15.50 -15.81
N ARG A 254 0.68 -16.77 -15.95
CA ARG A 254 0.66 -17.74 -14.83
C ARG A 254 1.60 -17.36 -13.69
N LEU A 255 2.80 -16.85 -14.01
CA LEU A 255 3.74 -16.37 -13.00
C LEU A 255 3.19 -15.13 -12.28
N ALA A 256 2.57 -14.21 -13.02
CA ALA A 256 1.91 -13.03 -12.46
C ALA A 256 0.73 -13.41 -11.54
N GLU A 257 -0.09 -14.40 -11.92
CA GLU A 257 -1.17 -14.93 -11.07
C GLU A 257 -0.63 -15.56 -9.78
N LEU A 258 0.48 -16.30 -9.86
CA LEU A 258 1.14 -16.88 -8.68
C LEU A 258 1.74 -15.80 -7.77
N GLU A 259 2.31 -14.75 -8.35
CA GLU A 259 2.84 -13.61 -7.60
C GLU A 259 1.72 -12.80 -6.94
N GLU A 260 0.61 -12.56 -7.64
CA GLU A 260 -0.58 -11.92 -7.07
C GLU A 260 -1.15 -12.74 -5.91
N ALA A 261 -1.27 -14.06 -6.07
CA ALA A 261 -1.71 -14.97 -5.00
C ALA A 261 -0.77 -14.93 -3.79
N ARG A 262 0.56 -14.84 -4.02
CA ARG A 262 1.56 -14.67 -2.96
C ARG A 262 1.40 -13.35 -2.23
N ILE A 263 1.22 -12.24 -2.96
CA ILE A 263 0.99 -10.90 -2.40
C ILE A 263 -0.29 -10.89 -1.56
N ASP A 264 -1.37 -11.49 -2.05
CA ASP A 264 -2.63 -11.57 -1.33
C ASP A 264 -2.54 -12.43 -0.07
N SER A 265 -1.79 -13.53 -0.12
CA SER A 265 -1.45 -14.32 1.07
C SER A 265 -0.70 -13.47 2.11
N MET A 266 0.32 -12.70 1.69
CA MET A 266 1.04 -11.79 2.58
C MET A 266 0.15 -10.67 3.14
N ARG A 267 -0.77 -10.13 2.35
CA ARG A 267 -1.75 -9.13 2.81
C ARG A 267 -2.71 -9.70 3.85
N ARG A 268 -3.16 -10.95 3.68
CA ARG A 268 -3.99 -11.65 4.68
C ARG A 268 -3.22 -11.89 5.97
N ALA A 269 -1.98 -12.39 5.87
CA ALA A 269 -1.09 -12.58 7.02
C ALA A 269 -0.82 -11.26 7.76
N LYS A 270 -0.55 -10.16 7.03
CA LYS A 270 -0.36 -8.82 7.62
C LYS A 270 -1.61 -8.34 8.36
N LYS A 271 -2.80 -8.50 7.77
CA LYS A 271 -4.08 -8.17 8.44
C LYS A 271 -4.30 -9.02 9.68
N GLU A 272 -3.89 -10.28 9.68
CA GLU A 272 -3.99 -11.17 10.84
C GLU A 272 -3.03 -10.78 11.96
N MET A 273 -1.76 -10.49 11.62
CA MET A 273 -0.77 -9.95 12.55
C MET A 273 -1.23 -8.62 13.15
N GLU A 274 -1.85 -7.74 12.35
CA GLU A 274 -2.42 -6.48 12.84
C GLU A 274 -3.59 -6.72 13.81
N ARG A 275 -4.45 -7.71 13.54
CA ARG A 275 -5.52 -8.12 14.45
C ARG A 275 -4.94 -8.68 15.76
N GLN A 276 -3.87 -9.47 15.71
CA GLN A 276 -3.18 -9.98 16.89
C GLN A 276 -2.55 -8.84 17.70
N ARG A 277 -1.88 -7.89 17.04
CA ARG A 277 -1.32 -6.69 17.68
C ARG A 277 -2.41 -5.86 18.37
N LYS A 278 -3.55 -5.66 17.72
CA LYS A 278 -4.72 -4.97 18.32
C LYS A 278 -5.29 -5.72 19.53
N ARG A 279 -5.30 -7.06 19.52
CA ARG A 279 -5.71 -7.88 20.68
C ARG A 279 -4.73 -7.69 21.85
N LEU A 280 -3.43 -7.81 21.60
CA LEU A 280 -2.39 -7.61 22.62
C LEU A 280 -2.38 -6.18 23.17
N GLU A 281 -2.61 -5.18 22.32
CA GLU A 281 -2.71 -3.79 22.75
C GLU A 281 -3.94 -3.56 23.65
N ARG A 282 -5.09 -4.15 23.31
CA ARG A 282 -6.28 -4.11 24.17
C ARG A 282 -6.03 -4.79 25.51
N GLU A 283 -5.33 -5.92 25.54
CA GLU A 283 -4.94 -6.58 26.80
C GLU A 283 -3.97 -5.72 27.61
N ARG A 284 -2.99 -5.09 26.98
CA ARG A 284 -2.07 -4.15 27.67
C ARG A 284 -2.82 -2.99 28.28
N ARG A 285 -3.72 -2.34 27.52
CA ARG A 285 -4.57 -1.26 28.03
C ARG A 285 -5.46 -1.72 29.17
N LYS A 286 -5.99 -2.95 29.11
CA LYS A 286 -6.79 -3.53 30.19
C LYS A 286 -5.95 -3.71 31.47
N ARG A 287 -4.75 -4.30 31.36
CA ARG A 287 -3.82 -4.46 32.50
C ARG A 287 -3.33 -3.13 33.05
N GLU A 288 -3.09 -2.15 32.19
CA GLU A 288 -2.69 -0.80 32.60
C GLU A 288 -3.83 -0.09 33.32
N LYS A 289 -5.06 -0.23 32.82
CA LYS A 289 -6.24 0.25 33.52
C LYS A 289 -6.41 -0.42 34.89
N GLU A 290 -6.31 -1.75 34.97
CA GLU A 290 -6.36 -2.49 36.24
C GLU A 290 -5.26 -2.03 37.22
N ARG A 291 -4.06 -1.70 36.72
CA ARG A 291 -2.99 -1.11 37.55
C ARG A 291 -3.34 0.29 38.04
N LEU A 292 -3.89 1.15 37.19
CA LEU A 292 -4.33 2.48 37.59
C LEU A 292 -5.47 2.41 38.62
N ASP A 293 -6.46 1.57 38.37
CA ASP A 293 -7.56 1.32 39.30
C ASP A 293 -7.02 0.84 40.67
N SER A 294 -6.03 -0.08 40.68
CA SER A 294 -5.38 -0.50 41.94
C SER A 294 -4.56 0.59 42.63
N LEU A 295 -3.97 1.53 41.88
CA LEU A 295 -3.24 2.66 42.45
C LEU A 295 -4.21 3.70 43.04
N ASP A 296 -5.35 3.91 42.40
CA ASP A 296 -6.41 4.78 42.91
C ASP A 296 -7.02 4.19 44.19
N GLU A 297 -7.25 2.87 44.28
CA GLU A 297 -7.66 2.20 45.52
C GLU A 297 -6.66 2.40 46.67
N VAL A 298 -5.36 2.22 46.41
CA VAL A 298 -4.30 2.46 47.40
C VAL A 298 -4.25 3.94 47.82
N ARG A 299 -4.48 4.86 46.89
CA ARG A 299 -4.51 6.29 47.16
C ARG A 299 -5.73 6.66 48.01
N GLU A 300 -6.91 6.11 47.72
CA GLU A 300 -8.11 6.29 48.54
C GLU A 300 -7.90 5.74 49.96
N GLU A 301 -7.24 4.59 50.10
CA GLU A 301 -6.91 4.02 51.40
C GLU A 301 -5.92 4.90 52.19
N GLN A 302 -4.88 5.43 51.53
CA GLN A 302 -3.97 6.42 52.14
C GLN A 302 -4.69 7.70 52.55
N GLU A 303 -5.65 8.18 51.74
CA GLU A 303 -6.45 9.34 52.08
C GLU A 303 -7.39 9.08 53.26
N ARG A 304 -7.94 7.86 53.40
CA ARG A 304 -8.73 7.46 54.58
C ARG A 304 -7.87 7.44 55.83
N LEU A 305 -6.69 6.82 55.77
CA LEU A 305 -5.74 6.81 56.89
C LEU A 305 -5.30 8.23 57.28
N ALA A 306 -5.04 9.09 56.30
CA ALA A 306 -4.69 10.48 56.55
C ALA A 306 -5.84 11.29 57.16
N ARG A 307 -7.10 10.98 56.84
CA ARG A 307 -8.28 11.58 57.50
C ARG A 307 -8.40 11.11 58.94
N GLU A 308 -8.26 9.81 59.20
CA GLU A 308 -8.27 9.27 60.57
C GLU A 308 -7.13 9.85 61.43
N GLU A 309 -5.93 10.03 60.86
CA GLU A 309 -4.82 10.69 61.57
C GLU A 309 -5.11 12.16 61.87
N ARG A 310 -5.74 12.89 60.94
CA ARG A 310 -6.16 14.28 61.17
C ARG A 310 -7.22 14.37 62.25
N GLU A 311 -8.22 13.50 62.24
CA GLU A 311 -9.25 13.43 63.28
C GLU A 311 -8.62 13.12 64.64
N ARG A 312 -7.71 12.16 64.75
CA ARG A 312 -6.96 11.90 66.00
C ARG A 312 -6.12 13.09 66.45
N GLN A 313 -5.48 13.81 65.52
CA GLN A 313 -4.73 15.02 65.86
C GLN A 313 -5.63 16.17 66.29
N GLU A 314 -6.80 16.31 65.69
CA GLU A 314 -7.82 17.29 66.07
C GLU A 314 -8.39 16.96 67.45
N GLU A 315 -8.76 15.71 67.73
CA GLU A 315 -9.17 15.27 69.07
C GLU A 315 -8.09 15.54 70.13
N LEU A 316 -6.82 15.26 69.81
CA LEU A 316 -5.71 15.53 70.73
C LEU A 316 -5.49 17.04 70.93
N ARG A 317 -5.73 17.84 69.89
CA ARG A 317 -5.72 19.31 69.98
C ARG A 317 -6.89 19.82 70.79
N GLU A 318 -8.09 19.29 70.60
CA GLU A 318 -9.27 19.64 71.37
C GLU A 318 -9.10 19.27 72.85
N GLN A 319 -8.54 18.10 73.17
CA GLN A 319 -8.20 17.73 74.55
C GLN A 319 -7.17 18.68 75.16
N ARG A 320 -6.15 19.07 74.40
CA ARG A 320 -5.16 20.08 74.84
C ARG A 320 -5.79 21.46 74.98
N GLU A 321 -6.65 21.86 74.06
CA GLU A 321 -7.38 23.13 74.14
C GLU A 321 -8.34 23.13 75.32
N GLN A 322 -8.99 22.02 75.62
CA GLN A 322 -9.89 21.89 76.75
C GLN A 322 -9.10 21.94 78.07
N ALA A 323 -7.97 21.24 78.15
CA ALA A 323 -7.04 21.37 79.28
C ALA A 323 -6.47 22.80 79.42
N MET A 324 -6.17 23.46 78.29
CA MET A 324 -5.74 24.86 78.27
C MET A 324 -6.87 25.82 78.64
N ARG A 325 -8.13 25.54 78.28
CA ARG A 325 -9.31 26.33 78.67
C ARG A 325 -9.58 26.15 80.16
N ASP A 326 -9.45 24.95 80.70
CA ASP A 326 -9.62 24.69 82.14
C ASP A 326 -8.47 25.32 82.95
N SER A 327 -7.24 25.25 82.44
CA SER A 327 -6.08 25.96 83.00
C SER A 327 -6.24 27.48 82.88
N ALA A 328 -6.74 27.98 81.76
CA ALA A 328 -6.98 29.41 81.54
C ALA A 328 -8.16 29.92 82.34
N ILE A 329 -9.17 29.11 82.67
CA ILE A 329 -10.23 29.48 83.63
C ILE A 329 -9.66 29.53 85.06
N ALA A 330 -8.74 28.62 85.40
CA ALA A 330 -8.03 28.65 86.67
C ALA A 330 -7.04 29.83 86.77
N GLU A 331 -6.33 30.15 85.70
CA GLU A 331 -5.45 31.31 85.60
C GLU A 331 -6.22 32.62 85.48
N ALA A 332 -7.32 32.70 84.73
CA ALA A 332 -8.16 33.90 84.65
C ALA A 332 -8.80 34.22 86.01
N ARG A 333 -9.06 33.24 86.88
CA ARG A 333 -9.43 33.49 88.27
C ARG A 333 -8.27 34.13 89.06
N ARG A 334 -7.03 33.68 88.85
CA ARG A 334 -5.81 34.27 89.45
C ARG A 334 -5.40 35.59 88.79
N GLU A 335 -5.78 35.81 87.54
CA GLU A 335 -5.41 36.95 86.72
C GLU A 335 -6.43 38.07 86.83
N LYS A 336 -7.71 37.77 87.11
CA LYS A 336 -8.70 38.77 87.55
C LYS A 336 -8.27 39.45 88.86
N GLU A 337 -7.58 38.72 89.75
CA GLU A 337 -6.94 39.25 90.96
C GLU A 337 -5.66 40.07 90.65
N ARG A 338 -4.95 39.79 89.55
CA ARG A 338 -3.75 40.55 89.11
C ARG A 338 -4.08 41.73 88.17
N LEU A 339 -5.22 41.70 87.47
CA LEU A 339 -5.65 42.71 86.50
C LEU A 339 -6.20 43.96 87.18
N GLU A 340 -6.77 43.85 88.38
CA GLU A 340 -7.05 45.00 89.25
C GLU A 340 -5.75 45.69 89.72
N GLU A 341 -4.64 44.95 89.81
CA GLU A 341 -3.30 45.47 90.16
C GLU A 341 -2.54 46.04 88.95
N LEU A 342 -2.76 45.49 87.74
CA LEU A 342 -2.11 45.90 86.50
C LEU A 342 -2.87 46.99 85.73
N GLU A 343 -4.17 47.21 85.94
CA GLU A 343 -4.89 48.39 85.41
C GLU A 343 -4.31 49.71 85.94
N ARG A 344 -3.75 49.69 87.16
CA ARG A 344 -2.96 50.80 87.73
C ARG A 344 -1.59 50.98 87.05
N ARG A 345 -1.04 49.95 86.39
CA ARG A 345 0.22 50.01 85.63
C ARG A 345 0.04 50.23 84.13
N ARG A 346 -1.16 49.98 83.59
CA ARG A 346 -1.49 50.11 82.15
C ARG A 346 -1.70 51.57 81.73
N GLN A 347 -2.17 52.43 82.63
CA GLN A 347 -2.24 53.88 82.40
C GLN A 347 -0.86 54.53 82.21
N ALA A 348 0.22 53.90 82.69
CA ALA A 348 1.59 54.44 82.61
C ALA A 348 2.38 54.02 81.34
N ARG A 349 2.00 52.94 80.64
CA ARG A 349 2.76 52.43 79.46
C ARG A 349 2.20 52.89 78.12
N LEU A 350 0.93 53.30 78.06
CA LEU A 350 0.29 53.81 76.85
C LEU A 350 0.89 55.16 76.38
N ALA A 351 1.58 55.90 77.27
CA ALA A 351 2.31 57.13 76.93
C ALA A 351 3.68 56.89 76.25
N GLU A 352 4.25 55.68 76.35
CA GLU A 352 5.58 55.36 75.80
C GLU A 352 5.53 54.73 74.40
N GLU A 353 4.42 54.07 74.05
CA GLU A 353 4.22 53.40 72.76
C GLU A 353 3.88 54.36 71.60
N GLU A 354 3.29 55.53 71.89
CA GLU A 354 3.03 56.56 70.86
C GLU A 354 4.31 57.21 70.32
N ARG A 355 5.41 57.20 71.08
CA ARG A 355 6.71 57.71 70.64
C ARG A 355 7.43 56.76 69.67
N LYS A 356 7.28 55.43 69.87
CA LYS A 356 7.93 54.41 69.03
C LYS A 356 7.23 54.21 67.67
N ARG A 357 5.94 54.54 67.54
CA ARG A 357 5.21 54.49 66.27
C ARG A 357 5.61 55.59 65.27
N ARG A 358 6.12 56.74 65.75
CA ARG A 358 6.57 57.85 64.89
C ARG A 358 7.96 57.61 64.27
N GLU A 359 8.81 56.79 64.90
CA GLU A 359 10.15 56.44 64.38
C GLU A 359 10.14 55.31 63.32
N LEU A 360 9.13 54.45 63.33
CA LEU A 360 8.96 53.37 62.35
C LEU A 360 8.42 53.87 60.99
N ALA A 361 7.64 54.96 60.99
CA ALA A 361 7.11 55.57 59.78
C ALA A 361 8.18 56.27 58.93
N THR A 362 9.19 56.91 59.56
CA THR A 362 10.29 57.60 58.86
C THR A 362 11.30 56.64 58.23
N ARG A 363 11.46 55.42 58.78
CA ARG A 363 12.30 54.37 58.18
C ARG A 363 11.67 53.75 56.91
N GLN A 364 10.35 53.62 56.86
CA GLN A 364 9.64 53.04 55.72
C GLN A 364 9.58 53.99 54.49
N GLU A 365 9.59 55.31 54.70
CA GLU A 365 9.70 56.28 53.59
C GLU A 365 11.10 56.34 52.97
N ALA A 366 12.16 56.14 53.77
CA ALA A 366 13.54 56.11 53.28
C ALA A 366 13.83 54.86 52.41
N GLU A 367 13.22 53.72 52.73
CA GLU A 367 13.37 52.47 51.99
C GLU A 367 12.63 52.48 50.63
N ARG A 368 11.44 53.11 50.59
CA ARG A 368 10.68 53.33 49.34
C ARG A 368 11.41 54.23 48.35
N ARG A 369 12.17 55.22 48.84
CA ARG A 369 13.02 56.09 47.99
C ARG A 369 14.24 55.36 47.42
N ARG A 370 14.82 54.40 48.15
CA ARG A 370 15.93 53.55 47.64
C ARG A 370 15.47 52.55 46.56
N LEU A 371 14.30 51.95 46.72
CA LEU A 371 13.71 51.04 45.72
C LEU A 371 13.26 51.77 44.44
N ALA A 372 12.81 53.03 44.55
CA ALA A 372 12.48 53.87 43.39
C ALA A 372 13.72 54.26 42.57
N ALA A 373 14.85 54.56 43.23
CA ALA A 373 16.12 54.88 42.57
C ALA A 373 16.71 53.68 41.80
N GLN A 374 16.64 52.46 42.35
CA GLN A 374 17.11 51.24 41.66
C GLN A 374 16.28 50.87 40.43
N ARG A 375 14.98 51.20 40.40
CA ARG A 375 14.11 50.99 39.23
C ARG A 375 14.44 51.97 38.10
N ALA A 376 14.71 53.23 38.43
CA ALA A 376 15.14 54.24 37.45
C ALA A 376 16.53 53.94 36.84
N GLU A 377 17.44 53.31 37.60
CA GLU A 377 18.75 52.91 37.10
C GLU A 377 18.68 51.71 36.14
N ARG A 378 17.79 50.73 36.42
CA ARG A 378 17.52 49.62 35.50
C ARG A 378 16.85 50.08 34.20
N GLU A 379 15.95 51.06 34.24
CA GLU A 379 15.36 51.63 33.02
C GLU A 379 16.38 52.37 32.16
N ARG A 380 17.37 53.06 32.76
CA ARG A 380 18.49 53.66 32.01
C ARG A 380 19.39 52.61 31.36
N GLN A 381 19.60 51.47 32.01
CA GLN A 381 20.36 50.34 31.44
C GLN A 381 19.61 49.64 30.28
N ILE A 382 18.28 49.55 30.35
CA ILE A 382 17.44 48.99 29.27
C ILE A 382 17.47 49.89 28.03
N ARG A 383 17.36 51.22 28.19
CA ARG A 383 17.44 52.17 27.05
C ARG A 383 18.81 52.16 26.37
N LEU A 384 19.90 52.08 27.14
CA LEU A 384 21.27 51.94 26.60
C LEU A 384 21.50 50.60 25.89
N ALA A 385 20.83 49.52 26.31
CA ALA A 385 20.86 48.23 25.64
C ALA A 385 20.04 48.21 24.35
N GLU A 386 18.91 48.93 24.29
CA GLU A 386 18.09 49.10 23.08
C GLU A 386 18.77 49.99 22.04
N GLU A 387 19.42 51.09 22.44
CA GLU A 387 20.24 51.90 21.51
C GLU A 387 21.41 51.11 20.94
N ARG A 388 22.07 50.26 21.74
CA ARG A 388 23.13 49.36 21.25
C ARG A 388 22.60 48.30 20.29
N ARG A 389 21.38 47.80 20.48
CA ARG A 389 20.72 46.89 19.53
C ARG A 389 20.35 47.57 18.22
N LEU A 390 19.85 48.80 18.27
CA LEU A 390 19.54 49.59 17.06
C LEU A 390 20.81 50.02 16.32
N ALA A 391 21.89 50.35 17.03
CA ALA A 391 23.20 50.63 16.43
C ALA A 391 23.84 49.37 15.81
N ALA A 392 23.71 48.21 16.45
CA ALA A 392 24.16 46.93 15.90
C ALA A 392 23.38 46.53 14.63
N GLN A 393 22.06 46.77 14.60
CA GLN A 393 21.23 46.51 13.41
C GLN A 393 21.58 47.45 12.24
N ARG A 394 21.91 48.72 12.51
CA ARG A 394 22.38 49.66 11.46
C ARG A 394 23.76 49.27 10.94
N ALA A 395 24.69 48.88 11.82
CA ALA A 395 26.01 48.40 11.42
C ALA A 395 25.94 47.08 10.63
N GLU A 396 25.00 46.18 10.96
CA GLU A 396 24.78 44.95 10.19
C GLU A 396 24.11 45.22 8.83
N ALA A 397 23.22 46.21 8.75
CA ALA A 397 22.63 46.67 7.49
C ALA A 397 23.66 47.35 6.58
N GLU A 398 24.58 48.16 7.12
CA GLU A 398 25.69 48.77 6.37
C GLU A 398 26.67 47.71 5.87
N ARG A 399 27.03 46.71 6.69
CA ARG A 399 27.86 45.57 6.24
C ARG A 399 27.18 44.74 5.15
N ARG A 400 25.85 44.58 5.20
CA ARG A 400 25.09 43.92 4.14
C ARG A 400 25.05 44.77 2.86
N ALA A 401 24.94 46.09 2.96
CA ALA A 401 24.98 47.00 1.82
C ALA A 401 26.39 47.11 1.18
N GLU A 402 27.45 47.07 1.96
CA GLU A 402 28.84 47.00 1.46
C GLU A 402 29.12 45.65 0.80
N ALA A 403 28.68 44.54 1.40
CA ALA A 403 28.77 43.22 0.78
C ALA A 403 27.96 43.12 -0.52
N GLU A 404 26.84 43.85 -0.64
CA GLU A 404 26.04 43.90 -1.87
C GLU A 404 26.71 44.78 -2.94
N ARG A 405 27.39 45.87 -2.55
CA ARG A 405 28.22 46.68 -3.46
C ARG A 405 29.45 45.92 -3.96
N GLU A 406 30.10 45.13 -3.11
CA GLU A 406 31.17 44.21 -3.50
C GLU A 406 30.67 43.07 -4.40
N ARG A 407 29.46 42.55 -4.17
CA ARG A 407 28.79 41.59 -5.07
C ARG A 407 28.47 42.21 -6.44
N LEU A 408 28.04 43.47 -6.49
CA LEU A 408 27.81 44.18 -7.75
C LEU A 408 29.12 44.52 -8.48
N ALA A 409 30.19 44.86 -7.76
CA ALA A 409 31.52 45.11 -8.34
C ALA A 409 32.19 43.82 -8.85
N THR A 410 32.00 42.69 -8.16
CA THR A 410 32.44 41.37 -8.63
C THR A 410 31.63 40.89 -9.83
N LEU A 411 30.32 41.16 -9.89
CA LEU A 411 29.48 40.91 -11.07
C LEU A 411 29.86 41.79 -12.28
N GLN A 412 30.30 43.04 -12.06
CA GLN A 412 30.82 43.90 -13.15
C GLN A 412 32.17 43.41 -13.67
N LYS A 413 33.10 43.01 -12.78
CA LYS A 413 34.35 42.34 -13.18
C LYS A 413 34.10 41.01 -13.90
N GLN A 414 33.11 40.24 -13.47
CA GLN A 414 32.69 39.01 -14.16
C GLN A 414 32.11 39.29 -15.55
N ARG A 415 31.36 40.38 -15.75
CA ARG A 415 30.85 40.78 -17.07
C ARG A 415 31.94 41.29 -18.01
N GLU A 416 32.96 41.97 -17.50
CA GLU A 416 34.13 42.40 -18.28
C GLU A 416 35.05 41.22 -18.63
N GLU A 417 35.23 40.27 -17.71
CA GLU A 417 35.94 39.02 -17.96
C GLU A 417 35.15 38.12 -18.92
N GLU A 418 33.82 38.11 -18.85
CA GLU A 418 32.93 37.42 -19.80
C GLU A 418 32.97 38.09 -21.19
N ALA A 419 33.08 39.42 -21.28
CA ALA A 419 33.27 40.14 -22.54
C ALA A 419 34.65 39.86 -23.17
N ARG A 420 35.71 39.77 -22.35
CA ARG A 420 37.05 39.34 -22.80
C ARG A 420 37.07 37.86 -23.20
N ARG A 421 36.34 36.99 -22.49
CA ARG A 421 36.13 35.59 -22.87
C ARG A 421 35.31 35.47 -24.15
N ARG A 422 34.38 36.38 -24.44
CA ARG A 422 33.63 36.41 -25.72
C ARG A 422 34.50 36.86 -26.89
N GLN A 423 35.42 37.81 -26.70
CA GLN A 423 36.40 38.19 -27.75
C GLN A 423 37.48 37.10 -27.95
N ALA A 424 37.93 36.44 -26.88
CA ALA A 424 38.79 35.26 -26.98
C ALA A 424 38.07 34.08 -27.66
N ALA A 425 36.79 33.84 -27.34
CA ALA A 425 35.95 32.82 -27.96
C ALA A 425 35.63 33.10 -29.44
N GLN A 426 35.68 34.35 -29.90
CA GLN A 426 35.56 34.69 -31.33
C GLN A 426 36.82 34.31 -32.12
N LEU A 427 38.00 34.59 -31.56
CA LEU A 427 39.30 34.15 -32.13
C LEU A 427 39.50 32.63 -32.00
N GLU A 428 38.96 32.02 -30.95
CA GLU A 428 38.95 30.59 -30.73
C GLU A 428 37.92 29.87 -31.62
N SER A 429 36.78 30.50 -31.95
CA SER A 429 35.80 30.02 -32.94
C SER A 429 36.41 29.90 -34.34
N GLU A 430 37.31 30.81 -34.72
CA GLU A 430 38.00 30.75 -36.01
C GLU A 430 39.09 29.66 -36.05
N ARG A 431 39.78 29.42 -34.93
CA ARG A 431 40.67 28.27 -34.75
C ARG A 431 39.90 26.95 -34.63
N GLN A 432 38.72 26.95 -34.01
CA GLN A 432 37.83 25.82 -33.86
C GLN A 432 37.17 25.44 -35.19
N ARG A 433 36.96 26.35 -36.14
CA ARG A 433 36.51 25.99 -37.51
C ARG A 433 37.59 25.27 -38.31
N ARG A 434 38.86 25.56 -38.07
CA ARG A 434 39.99 24.83 -38.67
C ARG A 434 40.25 23.51 -37.94
N ALA A 435 40.15 23.50 -36.61
CA ALA A 435 40.28 22.29 -35.79
C ALA A 435 39.04 21.37 -35.87
N SER A 436 37.83 21.85 -36.17
CA SER A 436 36.64 21.01 -36.35
C SER A 436 36.67 20.24 -37.65
N ALA A 437 37.34 20.76 -38.68
CA ALA A 437 37.56 20.04 -39.93
C ALA A 437 38.60 18.91 -39.79
N GLU A 438 39.63 19.10 -38.95
CA GLU A 438 40.59 18.04 -38.60
C GLU A 438 40.02 17.07 -37.55
N ALA A 439 39.26 17.57 -36.57
CA ALA A 439 38.59 16.76 -35.56
C ALA A 439 37.39 15.98 -36.11
N GLU A 440 36.71 16.40 -37.19
CA GLU A 440 35.72 15.55 -37.86
C GLU A 440 36.37 14.36 -38.57
N ARG A 441 37.55 14.55 -39.17
CA ARG A 441 38.34 13.44 -39.74
C ARG A 441 38.85 12.51 -38.66
N GLU A 442 39.31 13.05 -37.54
CA GLU A 442 39.75 12.26 -36.39
C GLU A 442 38.56 11.61 -35.65
N ARG A 443 37.39 12.25 -35.59
CA ARG A 443 36.15 11.66 -35.05
C ARG A 443 35.60 10.57 -35.95
N GLN A 444 35.70 10.69 -37.27
CA GLN A 444 35.35 9.61 -38.18
C GLN A 444 36.29 8.41 -38.01
N ALA A 445 37.61 8.65 -37.86
CA ALA A 445 38.57 7.58 -37.58
C ALA A 445 38.36 6.94 -36.19
N ARG A 446 38.12 7.74 -35.15
CA ARG A 446 37.83 7.26 -33.79
C ARG A 446 36.48 6.56 -33.70
N LEU A 447 35.44 7.00 -34.43
CA LEU A 447 34.15 6.31 -34.49
C LEU A 447 34.26 4.98 -35.25
N GLU A 448 35.12 4.87 -36.26
CA GLU A 448 35.37 3.60 -36.94
C GLU A 448 36.17 2.63 -36.05
N GLU A 449 37.17 3.15 -35.31
CA GLU A 449 37.93 2.37 -34.33
C GLU A 449 37.07 2.00 -33.10
N GLU A 450 36.22 2.90 -32.63
CA GLU A 450 35.24 2.66 -31.56
C GLU A 450 34.17 1.67 -32.02
N ARG A 451 33.70 1.72 -33.27
CA ARG A 451 32.83 0.68 -33.83
C ARG A 451 33.52 -0.67 -33.94
N ARG A 452 34.81 -0.71 -34.27
CA ARG A 452 35.59 -1.97 -34.27
C ARG A 452 35.80 -2.50 -32.85
N GLN A 453 36.10 -1.63 -31.89
CA GLN A 453 36.24 -1.99 -30.48
C GLN A 453 34.90 -2.36 -29.84
N GLU A 454 33.79 -1.71 -30.23
CA GLU A 454 32.44 -2.06 -29.81
C GLU A 454 31.98 -3.36 -30.45
N ALA A 455 32.29 -3.60 -31.73
CA ALA A 455 32.05 -4.90 -32.36
C ALA A 455 32.87 -6.01 -31.70
N GLU A 456 34.13 -5.75 -31.31
CA GLU A 456 34.96 -6.71 -30.58
C GLU A 456 34.47 -6.91 -29.14
N ARG A 457 34.03 -5.85 -28.46
CA ARG A 457 33.41 -5.95 -27.12
C ARG A 457 32.06 -6.68 -27.20
N GLN A 458 31.27 -6.44 -28.23
CA GLN A 458 30.01 -7.15 -28.47
C GLN A 458 30.29 -8.62 -28.79
N ALA A 459 31.27 -8.94 -29.62
CA ALA A 459 31.69 -10.32 -29.88
C ALA A 459 32.22 -11.02 -28.62
N ARG A 460 32.98 -10.31 -27.76
CA ARG A 460 33.43 -10.85 -26.46
C ARG A 460 32.27 -11.02 -25.47
N LEU A 461 31.33 -10.09 -25.42
CA LEU A 461 30.13 -10.19 -24.58
C LEU A 461 29.18 -11.29 -25.08
N GLU A 462 29.07 -11.50 -26.39
CA GLU A 462 28.31 -12.60 -26.97
C GLU A 462 28.99 -13.94 -26.72
N ALA A 463 30.32 -14.03 -26.85
CA ALA A 463 31.08 -15.21 -26.47
C ALA A 463 30.94 -15.51 -24.97
N GLN A 464 31.03 -14.48 -24.11
CA GLN A 464 30.83 -14.61 -22.68
C GLN A 464 29.39 -14.98 -22.32
N ARG A 465 28.39 -14.47 -23.04
CA ARG A 465 26.98 -14.87 -22.88
C ARG A 465 26.74 -16.31 -23.34
N GLN A 466 27.41 -16.76 -24.41
CA GLN A 466 27.34 -18.15 -24.85
C GLN A 466 28.00 -19.08 -23.84
N GLU A 467 29.11 -18.68 -23.23
CA GLU A 467 29.78 -19.44 -22.18
C GLU A 467 28.96 -19.45 -20.87
N GLN A 468 28.40 -18.31 -20.48
CA GLN A 468 27.45 -18.22 -19.36
C GLN A 468 26.17 -19.01 -19.61
N ALA A 469 25.65 -19.03 -20.84
CA ALA A 469 24.48 -19.84 -21.21
C ALA A 469 24.80 -21.33 -21.13
N ARG A 470 26.01 -21.76 -21.55
CA ARG A 470 26.47 -23.15 -21.38
C ARG A 470 26.65 -23.51 -19.90
N GLN A 471 27.20 -22.61 -19.09
CA GLN A 471 27.34 -22.81 -17.65
C GLN A 471 25.97 -22.85 -16.95
N ALA A 472 25.03 -21.98 -17.35
CA ALA A 472 23.67 -21.95 -16.83
C ALA A 472 22.89 -23.21 -17.22
N GLN A 473 23.08 -23.74 -18.44
CA GLN A 473 22.48 -25.02 -18.85
C GLN A 473 23.03 -26.19 -18.02
N LEU A 474 24.34 -26.22 -17.76
CA LEU A 474 24.95 -27.23 -16.88
C LEU A 474 24.49 -27.08 -15.42
N GLU A 475 24.33 -25.86 -14.92
CA GLU A 475 23.81 -25.61 -13.58
C GLU A 475 22.32 -25.96 -13.48
N GLU A 476 21.52 -25.67 -14.50
CA GLU A 476 20.11 -26.05 -14.56
C GLU A 476 19.96 -27.58 -14.64
N GLU A 477 20.81 -28.27 -15.39
CA GLU A 477 20.85 -29.73 -15.43
C GLU A 477 21.21 -30.31 -14.06
N ARG A 478 22.21 -29.74 -13.38
CA ARG A 478 22.54 -30.10 -11.98
C ARG A 478 21.39 -29.83 -11.01
N ARG A 479 20.71 -28.70 -11.13
CA ARG A 479 19.53 -28.36 -10.30
C ARG A 479 18.37 -29.32 -10.59
N ARG A 480 18.17 -29.75 -11.84
CA ARG A 480 17.17 -30.75 -12.20
C ARG A 480 17.52 -32.12 -11.64
N GLU A 481 18.78 -32.51 -11.67
CA GLU A 481 19.25 -33.77 -11.06
C GLU A 481 19.13 -33.73 -9.54
N GLU A 482 19.51 -32.62 -8.90
CA GLU A 482 19.36 -32.42 -7.46
C GLU A 482 17.88 -32.37 -7.05
N ALA A 483 17.02 -31.73 -7.83
CA ALA A 483 15.57 -31.75 -7.62
C ALA A 483 14.99 -33.16 -7.75
N ARG A 484 15.46 -33.98 -8.70
CA ARG A 484 15.08 -35.40 -8.80
C ARG A 484 15.51 -36.18 -7.57
N ARG A 485 16.76 -36.04 -7.12
CA ARG A 485 17.26 -36.67 -5.89
C ARG A 485 16.51 -36.20 -4.65
N ALA A 486 16.14 -34.92 -4.57
CA ALA A 486 15.35 -34.37 -3.48
C ALA A 486 13.89 -34.88 -3.51
N ALA A 487 13.30 -35.06 -4.69
CA ALA A 487 11.98 -35.65 -4.85
C ALA A 487 11.97 -37.13 -4.43
N GLU A 488 12.95 -37.92 -4.89
CA GLU A 488 13.14 -39.31 -4.46
C GLU A 488 13.37 -39.42 -2.95
N ALA A 489 14.16 -38.51 -2.36
CA ALA A 489 14.36 -38.47 -0.91
C ALA A 489 13.08 -38.09 -0.14
N ARG A 490 12.22 -37.24 -0.70
CA ARG A 490 10.91 -36.91 -0.11
C ARG A 490 9.95 -38.10 -0.19
N GLU A 491 9.92 -38.80 -1.32
CA GLU A 491 9.12 -40.00 -1.50
C GLU A 491 9.56 -41.11 -0.52
N ALA A 492 10.87 -41.32 -0.39
CA ALA A 492 11.43 -42.26 0.59
C ALA A 492 11.08 -41.89 2.05
N LYS A 493 11.05 -40.59 2.39
CA LYS A 493 10.61 -40.12 3.71
C LYS A 493 9.11 -40.35 3.94
N LEU A 494 8.28 -40.12 2.92
CA LEU A 494 6.83 -40.39 3.00
C LEU A 494 6.55 -41.88 3.16
N ASP A 495 7.29 -42.74 2.47
CA ASP A 495 7.17 -44.19 2.62
C ASP A 495 7.70 -44.68 3.97
N ALA A 496 8.77 -44.09 4.51
CA ALA A 496 9.24 -44.35 5.86
C ALA A 496 8.18 -43.95 6.90
N ALA A 497 7.58 -42.76 6.76
CA ALA A 497 6.51 -42.29 7.65
C ALA A 497 5.26 -43.18 7.59
N ARG A 498 4.86 -43.66 6.40
CA ARG A 498 3.76 -44.62 6.23
C ARG A 498 4.07 -45.95 6.94
N ARG A 499 5.30 -46.43 6.88
CA ARG A 499 5.73 -47.65 7.59
C ARG A 499 5.72 -47.46 9.10
N GLU A 500 6.11 -46.30 9.61
CA GLU A 500 6.01 -45.99 11.04
C GLU A 500 4.57 -45.84 11.50
N GLN A 501 3.70 -45.16 10.75
CA GLN A 501 2.26 -45.09 11.03
C GLN A 501 1.62 -46.49 11.03
N ALA A 502 2.00 -47.36 10.09
CA ALA A 502 1.53 -48.75 10.07
C ALA A 502 2.01 -49.54 11.29
N ARG A 503 3.23 -49.29 11.79
CA ARG A 503 3.72 -49.89 13.04
C ARG A 503 2.97 -49.36 14.26
N GLN A 504 2.70 -48.06 14.32
CA GLN A 504 1.93 -47.44 15.40
C GLN A 504 0.48 -47.96 15.42
N ALA A 505 -0.16 -48.10 14.27
CA ALA A 505 -1.51 -48.65 14.15
C ALA A 505 -1.57 -50.10 14.65
N ARG A 506 -0.56 -50.93 14.33
CA ARG A 506 -0.46 -52.31 14.85
C ARG A 506 -0.32 -52.35 16.38
N LEU A 507 0.51 -51.48 16.94
CA LEU A 507 0.68 -51.39 18.40
C LEU A 507 -0.59 -50.89 19.10
N GLU A 508 -1.35 -50.00 18.47
CA GLU A 508 -2.63 -49.54 19.01
C GLU A 508 -3.70 -50.64 18.94
N GLU A 509 -3.74 -51.41 17.85
CA GLU A 509 -4.61 -52.58 17.73
C GLU A 509 -4.29 -53.65 18.77
N GLU A 510 -3.00 -53.93 19.00
CA GLU A 510 -2.54 -54.85 20.05
C GLU A 510 -2.95 -54.37 21.44
N ARG A 511 -2.81 -53.07 21.74
CA ARG A 511 -3.31 -52.47 22.99
C ARG A 511 -4.83 -52.58 23.14
N ARG A 512 -5.59 -52.42 22.06
CA ARG A 512 -7.05 -52.60 22.10
C ARG A 512 -7.41 -54.05 22.39
N GLN A 513 -6.70 -55.02 21.81
CA GLN A 513 -6.91 -56.43 22.10
C GLN A 513 -6.53 -56.79 23.54
N GLU A 514 -5.45 -56.23 24.09
CA GLU A 514 -5.11 -56.41 25.50
C GLU A 514 -6.13 -55.78 26.45
N ALA A 515 -6.61 -54.57 26.14
CA ALA A 515 -7.67 -53.92 26.90
C ALA A 515 -8.98 -54.72 26.87
N GLU A 516 -9.33 -55.30 25.70
CA GLU A 516 -10.49 -56.19 25.59
C GLU A 516 -10.32 -57.47 26.42
N ARG A 517 -9.11 -58.07 26.42
CA ARG A 517 -8.80 -59.23 27.28
C ARG A 517 -8.91 -58.86 28.76
N GLN A 518 -8.41 -57.70 29.17
CA GLN A 518 -8.53 -57.20 30.54
C GLN A 518 -9.99 -56.95 30.94
N ALA A 519 -10.78 -56.33 30.07
CA ALA A 519 -12.21 -56.11 30.31
C ALA A 519 -12.98 -57.42 30.48
N ARG A 520 -12.68 -58.44 29.67
CA ARG A 520 -13.27 -59.78 29.83
C ARG A 520 -12.90 -60.45 31.16
N LEU A 521 -11.65 -60.29 31.60
CA LEU A 521 -11.19 -60.81 32.91
C LEU A 521 -11.88 -60.07 34.07
N GLU A 522 -12.02 -58.75 33.99
CA GLU A 522 -12.75 -57.98 35.00
C GLU A 522 -14.24 -58.35 35.04
N GLU A 523 -14.87 -58.57 33.89
CA GLU A 523 -16.27 -59.01 33.84
C GLU A 523 -16.44 -60.40 34.47
N GLN A 524 -15.52 -61.34 34.21
CA GLN A 524 -15.50 -62.63 34.89
C GLN A 524 -15.34 -62.49 36.40
N GLN A 525 -14.43 -61.60 36.86
CA GLN A 525 -14.25 -61.34 38.30
C GLN A 525 -15.51 -60.72 38.93
N ARG A 526 -16.21 -59.83 38.23
CA ARG A 526 -17.48 -59.26 38.69
C ARG A 526 -18.57 -60.33 38.80
N GLN A 527 -18.66 -61.24 37.82
CA GLN A 527 -19.62 -62.35 37.87
C GLN A 527 -19.29 -63.32 39.02
N GLU A 528 -18.01 -63.61 39.27
CA GLU A 528 -17.61 -64.42 40.43
C GLU A 528 -17.90 -63.71 41.74
N ALA A 529 -17.64 -62.41 41.85
CA ALA A 529 -17.96 -61.60 43.03
C ALA A 529 -19.47 -61.57 43.28
N GLN A 530 -20.29 -61.42 42.24
CA GLN A 530 -21.75 -61.51 42.34
C GLN A 530 -22.20 -62.88 42.83
N ARG A 531 -21.63 -63.98 42.31
CA ARG A 531 -21.92 -65.34 42.78
C ARG A 531 -21.50 -65.55 44.24
N ARG A 532 -20.36 -64.97 44.65
CA ARG A 532 -19.91 -65.02 46.06
C ARG A 532 -20.85 -64.23 46.97
N ALA A 533 -21.23 -63.02 46.57
CA ALA A 533 -22.19 -62.19 47.31
C ALA A 533 -23.56 -62.86 47.42
N GLU A 534 -24.04 -63.50 46.35
CA GLU A 534 -25.31 -64.24 46.38
C GLU A 534 -25.23 -65.45 47.33
N ARG A 535 -24.11 -66.19 47.32
CA ARG A 535 -23.88 -67.27 48.29
C ARG A 535 -23.85 -66.75 49.73
N GLU A 536 -23.23 -65.59 49.96
CA GLU A 536 -23.19 -64.97 51.28
C GLU A 536 -24.57 -64.50 51.74
N ILE A 537 -25.38 -63.92 50.84
CA ILE A 537 -26.77 -63.54 51.14
C ILE A 537 -27.59 -64.79 51.50
N ARG A 538 -27.47 -65.89 50.74
CA ARG A 538 -28.15 -67.15 51.06
C ARG A 538 -27.72 -67.74 52.40
N LEU A 539 -26.42 -67.68 52.73
CA LEU A 539 -25.92 -68.10 54.05
C LEU A 539 -26.48 -67.22 55.16
N ARG A 540 -26.52 -65.90 54.98
CA ARG A 540 -27.13 -64.97 55.95
C ARG A 540 -28.63 -65.20 56.09
N GLU A 541 -29.34 -65.55 55.02
CA GLU A 541 -30.75 -65.93 55.10
C GLU A 541 -30.94 -67.25 55.86
N GLN A 542 -30.09 -68.25 55.62
CA GLN A 542 -30.09 -69.49 56.40
C GLN A 542 -29.82 -69.21 57.89
N GLU A 543 -28.80 -68.41 58.21
CA GLU A 543 -28.53 -67.99 59.58
C GLU A 543 -29.68 -67.17 60.19
N ARG A 544 -30.36 -66.32 59.42
CA ARG A 544 -31.56 -65.60 59.90
C ARG A 544 -32.69 -66.55 60.20
N LEU A 545 -32.96 -67.52 59.34
CA LEU A 545 -33.98 -68.54 59.56
C LEU A 545 -33.63 -69.42 60.76
N GLU A 546 -32.35 -69.75 60.95
CA GLU A 546 -31.86 -70.53 62.09
C GLU A 546 -31.94 -69.72 63.39
N ARG A 547 -31.55 -68.45 63.38
CA ARG A 547 -31.76 -67.51 64.50
C ARG A 547 -33.23 -67.30 64.80
N GLU A 548 -34.10 -67.29 63.80
CA GLU A 548 -35.54 -67.19 64.00
C GLU A 548 -36.10 -68.48 64.64
N ARG A 549 -35.63 -69.67 64.22
CA ARG A 549 -35.92 -70.93 64.91
C ARG A 549 -35.45 -70.90 66.36
N GLN A 550 -34.20 -70.49 66.60
CA GLN A 550 -33.65 -70.34 67.95
C GLN A 550 -34.43 -69.31 68.76
N ARG A 551 -34.89 -68.20 68.18
CA ARG A 551 -35.75 -67.23 68.87
C ARG A 551 -37.10 -67.82 69.23
N ARG A 552 -37.74 -68.59 68.33
CA ARG A 552 -39.00 -69.28 68.65
C ARG A 552 -38.81 -70.32 69.75
N GLU A 553 -37.69 -71.03 69.74
CA GLU A 553 -37.30 -71.95 70.83
C GLU A 553 -37.01 -71.20 72.14
N GLN A 554 -36.30 -70.07 72.09
CA GLN A 554 -36.03 -69.24 73.26
C GLN A 554 -37.30 -68.58 73.80
N GLU A 555 -38.21 -68.10 72.96
CA GLU A 555 -39.51 -67.57 73.37
C GLU A 555 -40.41 -68.67 73.95
N ALA A 556 -40.37 -69.89 73.41
CA ALA A 556 -41.04 -71.03 74.01
C ALA A 556 -40.44 -71.36 75.40
N ALA A 557 -39.11 -71.40 75.50
CA ALA A 557 -38.40 -71.61 76.76
C ALA A 557 -38.60 -70.45 77.74
N GLU A 558 -38.76 -69.20 77.28
CA GLU A 558 -39.02 -68.02 78.10
C GLU A 558 -40.48 -67.94 78.54
N ARG A 559 -41.44 -68.40 77.72
CA ARG A 559 -42.83 -68.63 78.15
C ARG A 559 -42.90 -69.72 79.22
N GLU A 560 -42.07 -70.75 79.12
CA GLU A 560 -41.95 -71.77 80.17
C GLU A 560 -41.23 -71.23 81.42
N ARG A 561 -40.16 -70.45 81.26
CA ARG A 561 -39.43 -69.80 82.36
C ARG A 561 -40.24 -68.67 83.01
N SER A 562 -41.11 -67.97 82.31
CA SER A 562 -42.01 -66.95 82.88
C SER A 562 -43.17 -67.58 83.65
N ARG A 563 -43.65 -68.77 83.24
CA ARG A 563 -44.50 -69.63 84.10
C ARG A 563 -43.77 -70.07 85.37
N ARG A 564 -42.46 -70.38 85.28
CA ARG A 564 -41.63 -70.77 86.45
C ARG A 564 -41.16 -69.57 87.30
N ARG A 565 -41.11 -68.34 86.76
CA ARG A 565 -40.64 -67.12 87.44
C ARG A 565 -41.77 -66.32 88.13
N ALA A 566 -43.04 -66.71 87.98
CA ALA A 566 -44.13 -66.23 88.84
C ALA A 566 -44.11 -66.85 90.26
N ALA A 567 -43.26 -67.85 90.52
CA ALA A 567 -43.25 -68.65 91.75
C ALA A 567 -42.06 -68.40 92.70
N THR A 568 -41.14 -67.45 92.45
CA THR A 568 -40.03 -67.24 93.40
C THR A 568 -39.44 -65.84 93.35
N LYS A 569 -39.48 -65.17 94.49
CA LYS A 569 -39.04 -63.79 94.73
C LYS A 569 -37.58 -63.79 95.24
N VAL A 570 -36.81 -62.80 94.76
CA VAL A 570 -35.67 -62.11 95.41
C VAL A 570 -34.34 -62.84 95.64
N ALA A 571 -33.30 -62.40 94.91
CA ALA A 571 -31.94 -62.01 95.34
C ALA A 571 -31.07 -61.89 94.06
N SER A 572 -30.08 -61.01 93.83
CA SER A 572 -29.49 -59.86 94.51
C SER A 572 -28.39 -59.29 93.57
N ILE A 573 -28.33 -57.95 93.40
CA ILE A 573 -27.15 -57.05 93.45
C ILE A 573 -25.94 -57.26 92.48
N SER A 574 -25.62 -56.28 91.60
CA SER A 574 -24.46 -55.34 91.73
C SER A 574 -23.93 -54.71 90.41
N ALA A 575 -24.06 -53.38 90.30
CA ALA A 575 -23.11 -52.31 89.87
C ALA A 575 -22.32 -52.28 88.51
N PRO A 576 -21.96 -51.06 88.00
CA PRO A 576 -21.78 -50.69 86.57
C PRO A 576 -20.39 -49.99 86.25
N PRO A 577 -20.25 -48.89 85.45
CA PRO A 577 -19.97 -48.82 84.00
C PRO A 577 -18.75 -47.92 83.60
N ALA A 578 -18.33 -47.92 82.33
CA ALA A 578 -17.50 -46.89 81.66
C ALA A 578 -17.23 -47.35 80.20
N TYR A 579 -17.10 -46.57 79.13
CA TYR A 579 -17.30 -45.17 78.76
C TYR A 579 -17.05 -45.11 77.21
N THR A 580 -17.66 -44.13 76.52
CA THR A 580 -17.25 -43.50 75.23
C THR A 580 -17.21 -44.26 73.88
N SER A 581 -18.25 -44.00 73.08
CA SER A 581 -18.28 -43.32 71.75
C SER A 581 -17.14 -43.48 70.73
N GLY A 582 -17.50 -43.68 69.45
CA GLY A 582 -16.84 -42.98 68.33
C GLY A 582 -16.69 -43.73 67.00
N ALA A 583 -17.72 -43.60 66.17
CA ALA A 583 -17.82 -43.73 64.70
C ALA A 583 -16.58 -43.92 63.79
N ALA A 584 -16.79 -44.78 62.76
CA ALA A 584 -16.52 -44.64 61.31
C ALA A 584 -15.10 -44.24 60.82
N ALA A 585 -14.57 -44.66 59.66
CA ALA A 585 -14.84 -45.67 58.63
C ALA A 585 -13.63 -45.58 57.65
N SER A 586 -13.30 -46.69 56.97
CA SER A 586 -12.64 -46.76 55.63
C SER A 586 -11.19 -46.23 55.48
N ALA A 587 -10.29 -46.73 54.62
CA ALA A 587 -10.09 -47.97 53.86
C ALA A 587 -8.66 -47.90 53.25
N SER A 588 -7.98 -49.05 53.15
CA SER A 588 -6.95 -49.49 52.17
C SER A 588 -6.10 -48.43 51.41
N GLY A 589 -4.77 -48.50 51.28
CA GLY A 589 -3.85 -49.64 51.19
C GLY A 589 -3.43 -49.88 49.73
N SER A 590 -2.20 -49.52 49.33
CA SER A 590 -1.48 -50.17 48.21
C SER A 590 0.00 -49.73 48.17
N SER A 591 0.88 -50.71 48.00
CA SER A 591 2.34 -50.61 48.07
C SER A 591 3.01 -51.40 46.93
N GLY A 592 4.09 -50.85 46.34
CA GLY A 592 5.22 -51.59 45.72
C GLY A 592 5.22 -51.73 44.19
N SER A 593 6.19 -51.11 43.47
CA SER A 593 7.44 -51.74 42.94
C SER A 593 7.27 -52.10 41.44
N ARG A 594 8.14 -51.83 40.43
CA ARG A 594 9.61 -51.72 40.30
C ARG A 594 9.99 -51.24 38.86
N THR A 595 11.18 -50.62 38.73
CA THR A 595 12.16 -50.59 37.59
C THR A 595 11.79 -50.07 36.19
N GLY A 596 12.58 -49.10 35.70
CA GLY A 596 12.76 -48.82 34.27
C GLY A 596 13.51 -47.50 34.03
N ALA A 597 14.82 -47.57 33.84
CA ALA A 597 15.68 -46.42 33.56
C ALA A 597 15.34 -45.78 32.20
N SER A 598 14.97 -44.49 32.20
CA SER A 598 15.03 -43.63 31.02
C SER A 598 15.54 -42.26 31.42
N ALA A 599 16.45 -41.74 30.59
CA ALA A 599 17.18 -40.48 30.74
C ALA A 599 16.33 -39.30 31.25
N PRO A 600 16.94 -38.36 32.01
CA PRO A 600 16.23 -37.19 32.53
C PRO A 600 15.68 -36.35 31.36
N PRO A 601 14.43 -35.85 31.44
CA PRO A 601 13.92 -34.93 30.43
C PRO A 601 14.80 -33.67 30.41
N PRO A 602 15.12 -33.10 29.24
CA PRO A 602 15.89 -31.86 29.14
C PRO A 602 15.22 -30.80 30.01
N GLY A 603 16.03 -30.14 30.83
CA GLY A 603 15.54 -29.18 31.82
C GLY A 603 14.66 -28.15 31.14
N ARG A 604 13.54 -27.76 31.76
CA ARG A 604 12.56 -26.80 31.20
C ARG A 604 13.18 -25.49 30.65
N HIS A 605 14.41 -25.16 31.06
CA HIS A 605 15.18 -24.03 30.56
C HIS A 605 15.81 -24.28 29.18
N GLU A 606 16.25 -25.51 28.90
CA GLU A 606 16.83 -25.90 27.61
C GLU A 606 15.78 -25.86 26.50
N ALA A 607 14.57 -26.37 26.77
CA ALA A 607 13.44 -26.28 25.83
C ALA A 607 13.03 -24.83 25.53
N LYS A 608 13.09 -23.93 26.53
CA LYS A 608 12.83 -22.50 26.33
C LYS A 608 13.92 -21.82 25.51
N VAL A 609 15.18 -22.18 25.75
CA VAL A 609 16.31 -21.64 24.98
C VAL A 609 16.28 -22.14 23.54
N GLN A 610 15.94 -23.41 23.30
CA GLN A 610 15.70 -23.93 21.96
C GLN A 610 14.58 -23.15 21.26
N GLN A 611 13.48 -22.85 21.96
CA GLN A 611 12.41 -22.02 21.40
C GLN A 611 12.88 -20.60 21.05
N TYR A 612 13.66 -19.94 21.93
CA TYR A 612 14.20 -18.61 21.62
C TYR A 612 15.14 -18.61 20.42
N ILE A 613 15.95 -19.66 20.25
CA ILE A 613 16.81 -19.82 19.08
C ILE A 613 15.96 -19.97 17.81
N VAL A 614 14.91 -20.80 17.84
CA VAL A 614 13.97 -20.97 16.72
C VAL A 614 13.29 -19.66 16.36
N ASP A 615 12.78 -18.91 17.35
CA ASP A 615 12.10 -17.63 17.12
C ASP A 615 13.06 -16.62 16.45
N VAL A 616 14.33 -16.57 16.87
CA VAL A 616 15.35 -15.68 16.26
C VAL A 616 15.62 -16.06 14.81
N TYR A 617 15.75 -17.36 14.48
CA TYR A 617 15.91 -17.81 13.10
C TYR A 617 14.65 -17.53 12.26
N GLU A 618 13.46 -17.69 12.82
CA GLU A 618 12.20 -17.38 12.13
C GLU A 618 12.10 -15.88 11.78
N PHE A 619 12.60 -14.98 12.63
CA PHE A 619 12.70 -13.55 12.30
C PHE A 619 13.71 -13.27 11.18
N LEU A 620 14.85 -13.97 11.17
CA LEU A 620 15.84 -13.86 10.10
C LEU A 620 15.30 -14.38 8.77
N GLU A 621 14.61 -15.52 8.74
CA GLU A 621 13.97 -16.08 7.53
C GLU A 621 12.90 -15.14 6.94
N LYS A 622 12.20 -14.38 7.80
CA LYS A 622 11.21 -13.39 7.38
C LYS A 622 11.80 -12.04 6.97
N ASN A 623 13.13 -11.91 6.95
CA ASN A 623 13.85 -10.66 6.70
C ASN A 623 13.55 -9.54 7.72
N ASN A 624 13.06 -9.89 8.92
CA ASN A 624 12.82 -8.96 10.01
C ASN A 624 14.08 -8.81 10.89
N VAL A 625 15.18 -8.38 10.29
CA VAL A 625 16.52 -8.39 10.89
C VAL A 625 16.60 -7.59 12.20
N GLU A 626 15.88 -6.47 12.30
CA GLU A 626 15.88 -5.65 13.51
C GLU A 626 15.12 -6.30 14.68
N GLU A 627 14.04 -7.05 14.38
CA GLU A 627 13.31 -7.83 15.39
C GLU A 627 14.12 -9.05 15.85
N ALA A 628 14.84 -9.70 14.93
CA ALA A 628 15.78 -10.78 15.25
C ALA A 628 16.89 -10.30 16.19
N TYR A 629 17.52 -9.15 15.87
CA TYR A 629 18.55 -8.54 16.72
C TYR A 629 18.02 -8.17 18.11
N GLN A 630 16.86 -7.51 18.19
CA GLN A 630 16.25 -7.16 19.47
C GLN A 630 15.76 -8.38 20.26
N GLY A 631 15.28 -9.43 19.57
CA GLY A 631 14.90 -10.72 20.17
C GLY A 631 16.10 -11.44 20.78
N PHE A 632 17.19 -11.50 20.04
CA PHE A 632 18.47 -12.03 20.49
C PHE A 632 19.02 -11.24 21.68
N GLN A 633 19.10 -9.90 21.63
CA GLN A 633 19.62 -9.09 22.74
C GLN A 633 18.82 -9.25 24.04
N ARG A 634 17.49 -9.43 23.95
CA ARG A 634 16.62 -9.68 25.11
C ARG A 634 16.86 -11.04 25.75
N THR A 635 17.10 -12.06 24.93
CA THR A 635 17.27 -13.45 25.39
C THR A 635 18.74 -13.86 25.56
N ARG A 636 19.68 -12.98 25.18
CA ARG A 636 21.13 -13.21 25.15
C ARG A 636 21.68 -13.85 26.42
N ARG A 637 21.28 -13.33 27.59
CA ARG A 637 21.74 -13.86 28.90
C ARG A 637 21.23 -15.26 29.20
N GLU A 638 20.03 -15.61 28.71
CA GLU A 638 19.45 -16.94 28.92
C GLU A 638 20.03 -17.95 27.93
N ILE A 639 20.18 -17.55 26.66
CA ILE A 639 20.83 -18.38 25.64
C ILE A 639 22.29 -18.65 26.03
N MET A 640 23.05 -17.64 26.46
CA MET A 640 24.44 -17.82 26.92
C MET A 640 24.58 -18.77 28.12
N LYS A 641 23.55 -18.86 28.98
CA LYS A 641 23.58 -19.72 30.18
C LYS A 641 23.24 -21.18 29.90
N HIS A 642 22.46 -21.46 28.86
CA HIS A 642 21.87 -22.79 28.65
C HIS A 642 22.10 -23.38 27.26
N ALA A 643 22.52 -22.58 26.27
CA ALA A 643 22.99 -23.09 24.99
C ALA A 643 24.48 -23.45 25.07
N SER A 644 24.96 -24.35 24.22
CA SER A 644 26.39 -24.58 24.09
C SER A 644 27.08 -23.30 23.60
N PRO A 645 28.34 -23.05 24.01
CA PRO A 645 29.09 -21.88 23.55
C PRO A 645 29.16 -21.77 22.03
N GLU A 646 29.24 -22.91 21.33
CA GLU A 646 29.25 -22.99 19.87
C GLU A 646 27.93 -22.50 19.25
N VAL A 647 26.79 -22.94 19.78
CA VAL A 647 25.46 -22.52 19.31
C VAL A 647 25.23 -21.04 19.61
N TYR A 648 25.64 -20.58 20.79
CA TYR A 648 25.55 -19.16 21.14
C TYR A 648 26.41 -18.30 20.21
N ASN A 649 27.67 -18.68 19.95
CA ASN A 649 28.58 -17.93 19.08
C ASN A 649 28.09 -17.90 17.63
N MET A 650 27.58 -19.03 17.13
CA MET A 650 27.00 -19.11 15.79
C MET A 650 25.80 -18.18 15.65
N LEU A 651 24.87 -18.22 16.62
CA LEU A 651 23.70 -17.36 16.62
C LEU A 651 24.08 -15.88 16.75
N GLU A 652 25.03 -15.54 17.62
CA GLU A 652 25.53 -14.17 17.78
C GLU A 652 26.13 -13.66 16.48
N MET A 653 26.98 -14.45 15.82
CA MET A 653 27.56 -14.08 14.53
C MET A 653 26.50 -13.86 13.46
N THR A 654 25.59 -14.83 13.26
CA THR A 654 24.55 -14.74 12.22
C THR A 654 23.64 -13.53 12.42
N VAL A 655 23.22 -13.26 13.66
CA VAL A 655 22.34 -12.12 13.96
C VAL A 655 23.07 -10.78 13.81
N MET A 656 24.33 -10.70 14.23
CA MET A 656 25.14 -9.47 14.11
C MET A 656 25.50 -9.17 12.65
N GLU A 657 25.88 -10.17 11.87
CA GLU A 657 26.20 -10.04 10.45
C GLU A 657 24.98 -9.57 9.67
N ALA A 658 23.82 -10.23 9.84
CA ALA A 658 22.57 -9.82 9.23
C ALA A 658 22.20 -8.37 9.61
N TYR A 659 22.35 -7.98 10.87
CA TYR A 659 22.04 -6.62 11.32
C TYR A 659 22.98 -5.56 10.71
N VAL A 660 24.28 -5.86 10.61
CA VAL A 660 25.25 -4.96 9.97
C VAL A 660 24.97 -4.85 8.48
N GLU A 661 24.63 -5.94 7.80
CA GLU A 661 24.25 -5.93 6.39
C GLU A 661 22.96 -5.14 6.16
N ALA A 662 21.90 -5.39 6.92
CA ALA A 662 20.65 -4.65 6.82
C ALA A 662 20.84 -3.15 7.11
N LYS A 663 21.72 -2.79 8.05
CA LYS A 663 22.07 -1.39 8.32
C LYS A 663 22.88 -0.78 7.18
N LYS A 664 23.84 -1.50 6.61
CA LYS A 664 24.58 -1.06 5.41
C LYS A 664 23.64 -0.89 4.23
N GLU A 665 22.68 -1.79 4.02
CA GLU A 665 21.66 -1.67 2.97
C GLU A 665 20.73 -0.49 3.22
N ALA A 666 20.33 -0.24 4.46
CA ALA A 666 19.55 0.95 4.82
C ALA A 666 20.35 2.24 4.61
N GLU A 667 21.64 2.24 4.96
CA GLU A 667 22.57 3.35 4.69
C GLU A 667 22.80 3.49 3.17
N LEU A 668 22.88 2.40 2.41
CA LEU A 668 23.01 2.42 0.95
C LEU A 668 21.72 2.89 0.27
N ALA A 669 20.55 2.54 0.82
CA ALA A 669 19.25 3.01 0.38
C ALA A 669 18.98 4.47 0.80
N GLN A 670 19.68 4.95 1.82
CA GLN A 670 19.76 6.38 2.13
C GLN A 670 20.84 7.09 1.29
N ALA A 671 21.87 6.35 0.84
CA ALA A 671 22.97 6.84 0.02
C ALA A 671 22.73 6.67 -1.49
N THR A 672 21.67 6.00 -1.93
CA THR A 672 21.13 6.20 -3.27
C THR A 672 20.84 7.69 -3.37
N PRO A 673 21.41 8.39 -4.37
CA PRO A 673 21.42 9.85 -4.38
C PRO A 673 19.97 10.33 -4.45
N THR A 674 19.43 10.75 -3.31
CA THR A 674 18.29 11.66 -3.22
C THR A 674 18.74 12.97 -3.83
N GLY A 675 18.80 12.99 -5.16
CA GLY A 675 19.35 14.07 -5.95
C GLY A 675 20.82 14.35 -5.66
N ALA A 676 21.51 14.93 -6.65
CA ALA A 676 22.42 16.00 -6.29
C ALA A 676 21.67 16.97 -5.34
N PRO A 677 22.35 17.76 -4.50
CA PRO A 677 21.82 19.06 -4.18
C PRO A 677 21.63 19.74 -5.55
N THR A 678 20.44 19.62 -6.13
CA THR A 678 19.92 20.69 -6.94
C THR A 678 20.12 21.86 -6.01
N TYR A 679 21.07 22.73 -6.35
CA TYR A 679 20.85 24.15 -6.20
C TYR A 679 19.34 24.27 -6.35
N GLU A 680 18.62 24.55 -5.25
CA GLU A 680 17.31 25.17 -5.38
C GLU A 680 17.63 26.31 -6.30
N LYS A 681 17.32 26.06 -7.57
CA LYS A 681 17.56 26.94 -8.68
C LYS A 681 16.64 28.04 -8.27
N TYR A 682 17.20 29.00 -7.56
CA TYR A 682 16.52 29.99 -6.77
C TYR A 682 15.49 30.55 -7.72
N GLU A 683 14.26 30.02 -7.67
CA GLU A 683 13.26 30.37 -8.67
C GLU A 683 13.02 31.82 -8.28
N PRO A 684 13.50 32.78 -9.07
CA PRO A 684 13.39 34.16 -8.68
C PRO A 684 11.90 34.36 -8.50
N LYS A 685 11.49 34.69 -7.27
CA LYS A 685 10.07 34.84 -6.93
C LYS A 685 9.50 35.75 -8.00
N LEU A 686 8.68 35.17 -8.87
CA LEU A 686 8.15 35.86 -10.04
C LEU A 686 7.57 37.17 -9.54
N SER A 687 7.99 38.27 -10.17
CA SER A 687 7.42 39.57 -9.82
C SER A 687 5.89 39.45 -9.92
N PRO A 688 5.10 40.09 -9.05
CA PRO A 688 3.65 40.08 -9.15
C PRO A 688 3.15 40.36 -10.58
N ALA A 689 3.84 41.25 -11.31
CA ALA A 689 3.58 41.57 -12.71
C ALA A 689 3.85 40.41 -13.69
N GLU A 690 4.87 39.58 -13.44
CA GLU A 690 5.15 38.36 -14.24
C GLU A 690 4.13 37.27 -13.96
N SER A 691 3.68 37.15 -12.69
CA SER A 691 2.60 36.22 -12.31
C SER A 691 1.28 36.60 -12.97
N ASP A 692 0.93 37.89 -12.98
CA ASP A 692 -0.25 38.41 -13.68
C ASP A 692 -0.15 38.21 -15.20
N ALA A 693 1.01 38.47 -15.79
CA ALA A 693 1.24 38.22 -17.21
C ALA A 693 1.10 36.73 -17.58
N ARG A 694 1.61 35.81 -16.73
CA ARG A 694 1.42 34.36 -16.92
C ARG A 694 -0.05 33.94 -16.77
N ARG A 695 -0.80 34.53 -15.83
CA ARG A 695 -2.25 34.30 -15.69
C ARG A 695 -3.04 34.77 -16.90
N GLU A 696 -2.75 35.97 -17.41
CA GLU A 696 -3.42 36.50 -18.61
C GLU A 696 -3.05 35.71 -19.86
N ALA A 697 -1.78 35.27 -20.01
CA ALA A 697 -1.38 34.35 -21.07
C ALA A 697 -2.18 33.04 -21.03
N ALA A 698 -2.31 32.41 -19.84
CA ALA A 698 -3.09 31.20 -19.67
C ALA A 698 -4.59 31.41 -19.93
N ARG A 699 -5.14 32.58 -19.55
CA ARG A 699 -6.53 32.96 -19.85
C ARG A 699 -6.77 33.07 -21.36
N ILE A 700 -5.83 33.68 -22.10
CA ILE A 700 -5.89 33.80 -23.55
C ILE A 700 -5.82 32.42 -24.21
N GLU A 701 -4.89 31.54 -23.79
CA GLU A 701 -4.84 30.17 -24.29
C GLU A 701 -6.14 29.39 -23.99
N GLY A 702 -6.72 29.57 -22.80
CA GLY A 702 -8.01 28.97 -22.44
C GLY A 702 -9.19 29.51 -23.25
N MET A 703 -9.11 30.74 -23.78
CA MET A 703 -10.11 31.26 -24.72
C MET A 703 -9.93 30.66 -26.12
N ILE A 704 -8.68 30.47 -26.56
CA ILE A 704 -8.39 29.77 -27.83
C ILE A 704 -8.94 28.34 -27.79
N ARG A 705 -8.65 27.58 -26.73
CA ARG A 705 -9.13 26.19 -26.57
C ARG A 705 -10.66 26.07 -26.56
N ARG A 706 -11.37 27.06 -26.01
CA ARG A 706 -12.84 27.13 -26.00
C ARG A 706 -13.42 27.72 -27.28
N ASN A 707 -12.61 27.83 -28.33
CA ASN A 707 -12.97 28.39 -29.64
C ASN A 707 -13.49 29.84 -29.58
N LYS A 708 -13.13 30.62 -28.55
CA LYS A 708 -13.48 32.04 -28.40
C LYS A 708 -12.40 32.93 -29.03
N ILE A 709 -12.11 32.68 -30.31
CA ILE A 709 -10.90 33.21 -30.99
C ILE A 709 -10.90 34.74 -31.07
N LYS A 710 -12.01 35.37 -31.44
CA LYS A 710 -12.12 36.84 -31.50
C LYS A 710 -11.88 37.48 -30.12
N ALA A 711 -12.48 36.93 -29.07
CA ALA A 711 -12.32 37.43 -27.70
C ALA A 711 -10.87 37.22 -27.19
N ALA A 712 -10.23 36.10 -27.55
CA ALA A 712 -8.82 35.85 -27.25
C ALA A 712 -7.92 36.88 -27.92
N TYR A 713 -8.16 37.17 -29.20
CA TYR A 713 -7.41 38.16 -29.97
C TYR A 713 -7.58 39.59 -29.43
N ASP A 714 -8.81 40.00 -29.12
CA ASP A 714 -9.10 41.31 -28.54
C ASP A 714 -8.47 41.48 -27.15
N THR A 715 -8.51 40.42 -26.33
CA THR A 715 -7.85 40.43 -25.01
C THR A 715 -6.33 40.52 -25.15
N PHE A 716 -5.74 39.69 -26.04
CA PHE A 716 -4.31 39.72 -26.33
C PHE A 716 -3.86 41.12 -26.80
N LYS A 717 -4.61 41.77 -27.69
CA LYS A 717 -4.30 43.15 -28.13
C LYS A 717 -4.29 44.16 -26.99
N ARG A 718 -5.21 44.05 -26.03
CA ARG A 718 -5.28 44.96 -24.87
C ARG A 718 -4.09 44.79 -23.94
N VAL A 719 -3.69 43.55 -23.64
CA VAL A 719 -2.59 43.25 -22.71
C VAL A 719 -1.23 43.07 -23.39
N LYS A 720 -1.13 43.32 -24.71
CA LYS A 720 0.06 43.05 -25.54
C LYS A 720 1.33 43.69 -24.97
N SER A 721 1.26 44.95 -24.52
CA SER A 721 2.40 45.66 -23.95
C SER A 721 2.90 45.03 -22.66
N ASP A 722 1.99 44.57 -21.82
CA ASP A 722 2.30 44.06 -20.48
C ASP A 722 2.81 42.62 -20.56
N LEU A 723 2.22 41.81 -21.45
CA LEU A 723 2.74 40.48 -21.76
C LEU A 723 4.15 40.57 -22.35
N ARG A 724 4.42 41.53 -23.26
CA ARG A 724 5.75 41.69 -23.86
C ARG A 724 6.82 42.14 -22.86
N LYS A 725 6.44 42.91 -21.84
CA LYS A 725 7.34 43.38 -20.80
C LYS A 725 7.65 42.32 -19.74
N ASN A 726 6.67 41.48 -19.40
CA ASN A 726 6.72 40.62 -18.21
C ASN A 726 6.71 39.10 -18.52
N LEU A 727 6.59 38.67 -19.77
CA LEU A 727 6.86 37.28 -20.17
C LEU A 727 8.22 37.15 -20.85
N ASP A 728 8.82 35.98 -20.67
CA ASP A 728 9.98 35.57 -21.45
C ASP A 728 9.70 35.71 -22.95
N ARG A 729 10.68 36.24 -23.68
CA ARG A 729 10.56 36.57 -25.12
C ARG A 729 10.02 35.40 -25.95
N ASP A 730 10.46 34.18 -25.65
CA ASP A 730 10.04 32.97 -26.36
C ASP A 730 8.60 32.57 -26.03
N THR A 731 8.21 32.70 -24.76
CA THR A 731 6.84 32.44 -24.30
C THR A 731 5.86 33.44 -24.91
N TYR A 732 6.23 34.73 -24.93
CA TYR A 732 5.45 35.76 -25.59
C TYR A 732 5.31 35.51 -27.10
N LYS A 733 6.40 35.20 -27.81
CA LYS A 733 6.37 34.92 -29.25
C LYS A 733 5.47 33.73 -29.59
N LYS A 734 5.56 32.63 -28.82
CA LYS A 734 4.69 31.45 -29.02
C LYS A 734 3.22 31.79 -28.82
N LEU A 735 2.91 32.61 -27.82
CA LEU A 735 1.54 33.06 -27.58
C LEU A 735 1.04 33.97 -28.71
N GLU A 736 1.86 34.91 -29.16
CA GLU A 736 1.56 35.83 -30.28
C GLU A 736 1.28 35.05 -31.57
N GLU A 737 2.16 34.13 -31.94
CA GLU A 737 2.01 33.28 -33.13
C GLU A 737 0.74 32.41 -33.06
N ARG A 738 0.46 31.80 -31.89
CA ARG A 738 -0.76 31.01 -31.68
C ARG A 738 -2.02 31.85 -31.82
N VAL A 739 -2.06 33.03 -31.19
CA VAL A 739 -3.22 33.93 -31.25
C VAL A 739 -3.43 34.46 -32.68
N GLU A 740 -2.37 34.86 -33.37
CA GLU A 740 -2.44 35.39 -34.73
C GLU A 740 -2.83 34.31 -35.76
N ASN A 741 -2.26 33.12 -35.67
CA ASN A 741 -2.64 32.00 -36.53
C ASN A 741 -4.09 31.59 -36.31
N ALA A 742 -4.52 31.43 -35.05
CA ALA A 742 -5.91 31.11 -34.74
C ALA A 742 -6.89 32.16 -35.29
N TYR A 743 -6.56 33.45 -35.14
CA TYR A 743 -7.39 34.53 -35.67
C TYR A 743 -7.42 34.59 -37.20
N LYS A 744 -6.29 34.26 -37.86
CA LYS A 744 -6.23 34.14 -39.31
C LYS A 744 -7.16 33.04 -39.82
N TYR A 745 -7.16 31.87 -39.18
CA TYR A 745 -8.09 30.78 -39.52
C TYR A 745 -9.54 31.13 -39.22
N TYR A 746 -9.82 31.85 -38.13
CA TYR A 746 -11.18 32.29 -37.80
C TYR A 746 -11.77 33.30 -38.80
N LYS A 747 -10.91 34.06 -39.51
CA LYS A 747 -11.34 35.06 -40.50
C LYS A 747 -11.56 34.46 -41.90
N GLN A 748 -10.99 33.28 -42.16
CA GLN A 748 -11.25 32.48 -43.36
C GLN A 748 -12.59 31.75 -43.18
#